data_AF-A0AB40CB66-F1
#
_entry.id   AF-A0AB40CB66-F1
#
_cell.length_a   1.000
_cell.length_b   1.000
_cell.length_c   1.000
_cell.angle_alpha   90.00
_cell.angle_beta   90.00
_cell.angle_gamma   90.00
#
_symmetry.space_group_name_H-M   'P 1'
#
loop_
_entity.id
_entity.type
_entity.pdbx_description
1 polymer ?
#
loop_
_entity_poly.entity_id
_entity_poly.type
_entity_poly.pdbx_seq_one_letter_code
_entity_poly.pdbx_strand_id
1 'polypeptide(L)'
;MNPRPVLLLLLVSLVSSQAHQCRSDQALALLQLKNDFSSMISLSPAWIPDTNCCNWDGVICDAASGFVISLDLSNHNISGEISSLLFELTSLQRLNLAYNVFDGSSLPPMGFEKLGNLTHLNLSNSGFAGHVPSGISRLKKLVSLDLSAYFFDGEELETPDLGELIGRLSNLQKLYLDGVNLSSNSKDWCQVIAKSASGLQALSLSGCSLSGPIHESLSKLQNLSVIHLDLNPLSSEVPEFFQNFSYLNELSLIDCELYGLFPPGVFQLRNLKALDASLNPMLSGYLPVFPKESVLEKLILEYTNFSGSLPESLGNLKSLTKLALTSCNFSGPIPFSFGKLNQLIHLDLSFNGFTGKIPPKVGGERISQIILSHNGFIGGIPQSFGGLQNLRNLDLSNNALNGSIPVTLFTLPALQVLQLNRNKFSGELEEFSNVSSSLEDVDLSDNELQGNIPKSIFELSNLKYLSLASNNFKGTLELDLIGCMRSLSYLDLSSNKLSISNGSGNSSLLFPSITTLKLVSCNLTIIPPFLEHKLDMTFLDLSNNQIGGAIPKWIWSIGNSGLSYLNLSYNLFTYVDVPYAPPLNFSMNSSSMILDLHSNLLRGPIPLPPPNTLILDYSNNFFTSSIPSNFSSYLPFTLFFSLSNNSVAGNIPPSICNATYLLVLDLSDNSFSGSIPECLLREVSDLQVLNLKGNQLEGPLPQNVGSQCSLRTLNLNGNKLEGKLPRSLANCGSLEVLDLGQNKFQDSFPYWLGTISALKVLVLRSNEFYGQLGHPPGRNYTFANLQIFDISANNFSGSLPQECFENLKAMREDPELSDPTIGVEYLHFSSSDRYQDSVTLTSKGLVLTFVKMLAILRTIDFSNNQFEGGLPKSFGNLTALQMLNMSHNNFTGPIPSELGNLVQLEALDLSRNQFSLEIPQSLISLHFLSFLDLSYNKLVGRIPFYGQFSTFSNSSFEGNAGLCGIPLSKQCPDSSPAPSPTYLFSESDH
;
A
#
# COMPACT_ATOMS: atom_id res chain seq x y z
N MET A 1 36.88 40.85 34.43
CA MET A 1 37.47 42.18 34.72
C MET A 1 37.32 42.99 33.44
N ASN A 2 36.21 43.70 33.23
CA ASN A 2 35.82 44.99 33.84
C ASN A 2 36.77 46.13 33.41
N PRO A 3 36.30 47.38 33.35
CA PRO A 3 35.53 47.98 32.25
C PRO A 3 36.08 49.40 31.92
N ARG A 4 35.46 50.17 31.02
CA ARG A 4 35.06 51.56 31.34
C ARG A 4 34.21 52.24 30.25
N PRO A 5 33.22 53.05 30.66
CA PRO A 5 32.34 53.90 29.83
C PRO A 5 32.81 55.37 29.86
N VAL A 6 32.05 56.28 29.20
CA VAL A 6 31.74 57.71 29.52
C VAL A 6 31.21 58.35 28.22
N LEU A 7 29.90 58.60 28.11
CA LEU A 7 29.20 59.87 28.42
C LEU A 7 29.48 61.00 27.41
N LEU A 8 28.49 61.34 26.58
CA LEU A 8 28.25 62.73 26.19
C LEU A 8 26.74 62.97 26.11
N LEU A 9 26.24 63.75 27.08
CA LEU A 9 24.93 64.38 27.09
C LEU A 9 25.00 65.73 26.35
N LEU A 10 23.87 66.10 25.74
CA LEU A 10 23.32 67.45 25.57
C LEU A 10 24.04 68.47 24.67
N LEU A 11 23.39 68.82 23.55
CA LEU A 11 22.83 70.17 23.29
C LEU A 11 22.35 70.28 21.84
N VAL A 12 21.04 70.08 21.58
CA VAL A 12 20.26 70.89 20.62
C VAL A 12 18.80 70.93 21.11
N SER A 13 18.43 72.11 21.61
CA SER A 13 17.11 72.75 21.72
C SER A 13 15.85 71.92 21.95
N LEU A 14 15.21 72.25 23.08
CA LEU A 14 13.75 72.24 23.26
C LEU A 14 13.01 72.74 22.00
N VAL A 15 12.38 71.82 21.29
CA VAL A 15 11.02 72.02 20.80
C VAL A 15 10.20 70.94 21.48
N SER A 16 9.34 71.34 22.40
CA SER A 16 8.24 70.49 22.84
C SER A 16 7.39 70.16 21.61
N SER A 17 7.58 68.99 20.99
CA SER A 17 6.49 68.43 20.21
C SER A 17 5.46 67.97 21.23
N GLN A 18 4.47 68.82 21.51
CA GLN A 18 3.20 68.33 22.02
C GLN A 18 2.81 67.16 21.11
N ALA A 19 2.81 65.93 21.64
CA ALA A 19 2.22 64.82 20.94
C ALA A 19 0.79 65.26 20.63
N HIS A 20 0.50 65.48 19.35
CA HIS A 20 -0.82 65.96 18.97
C HIS A 20 -1.83 64.92 19.41
N GLN A 21 -2.85 65.37 20.13
CA GLN A 21 -3.90 64.51 20.63
C GLN A 21 -4.67 63.96 19.43
N CYS A 22 -5.03 62.66 19.48
CA CYS A 22 -5.90 62.05 18.50
C CYS A 22 -7.13 62.93 18.28
N ARG A 23 -7.49 63.17 17.01
CA ARG A 23 -8.68 63.98 16.72
C ARG A 23 -9.93 63.29 17.26
N SER A 24 -10.81 64.06 17.88
CA SER A 24 -11.98 63.54 18.59
C SER A 24 -12.96 62.79 17.68
N ASP A 25 -13.07 63.18 16.41
CA ASP A 25 -13.85 62.50 15.38
C ASP A 25 -13.31 61.09 15.08
N GLN A 26 -11.99 60.92 15.02
CA GLN A 26 -11.38 59.61 14.79
C GLN A 26 -11.41 58.69 16.02
N ALA A 27 -11.21 59.27 17.21
CA ALA A 27 -11.37 58.54 18.46
C ALA A 27 -12.81 58.00 18.61
N LEU A 28 -13.83 58.81 18.27
CA LEU A 28 -15.23 58.40 18.29
C LEU A 28 -15.52 57.30 17.26
N ALA A 29 -15.01 57.46 16.03
CA ALA A 29 -15.17 56.46 14.98
C ALA A 29 -14.57 55.10 15.36
N LEU A 30 -13.39 55.10 16.00
CA LEU A 30 -12.75 53.88 16.51
C LEU A 30 -13.55 53.23 17.66
N LEU A 31 -14.04 54.01 18.62
CA LEU A 31 -14.88 53.48 19.71
C LEU A 31 -16.18 52.86 19.18
N GLN A 32 -16.78 53.46 18.17
CA GLN A 32 -17.97 52.92 17.54
C GLN A 32 -17.64 51.67 16.72
N LEU A 33 -16.54 51.66 15.97
CA LEU A 33 -16.04 50.48 15.26
C LEU A 33 -15.80 49.30 16.23
N LYS A 34 -15.28 49.57 17.43
CA LYS A 34 -15.12 48.55 18.49
C LYS A 34 -16.46 47.94 18.92
N ASN A 35 -17.53 48.72 18.96
CA ASN A 35 -18.86 48.24 19.35
C ASN A 35 -19.56 47.46 18.25
N ASP A 36 -19.25 47.75 16.99
CA ASP A 36 -19.84 47.09 15.83
C ASP A 36 -19.26 45.67 15.61
N PHE A 37 -18.05 45.41 16.12
CA PHE A 37 -17.45 44.08 16.10
C PHE A 37 -18.05 43.17 17.17
N SER A 38 -18.53 41.99 16.75
CA SER A 38 -18.88 40.93 17.68
C SER A 38 -17.60 40.22 18.11
N SER A 39 -17.29 40.14 19.40
CA SER A 39 -16.16 39.32 19.85
C SER A 39 -16.55 38.46 21.05
N MET A 40 -16.09 37.20 21.08
CA MET A 40 -16.20 36.35 22.27
C MET A 40 -15.23 36.77 23.39
N ILE A 41 -14.21 37.58 23.05
CA ILE A 41 -13.20 38.12 23.95
C ILE A 41 -13.15 39.62 23.68
N SER A 42 -13.60 40.45 24.62
CA SER A 42 -13.57 41.91 24.54
C SER A 42 -12.28 42.40 23.83
N LEU A 43 -12.41 43.02 22.65
CA LEU A 43 -11.37 43.87 22.06
C LEU A 43 -10.73 44.67 23.19
N SER A 44 -9.43 44.45 23.42
CA SER A 44 -8.60 44.85 24.57
C SER A 44 -9.23 45.86 25.56
N PRO A 45 -9.09 45.67 26.89
CA PRO A 45 -9.46 46.70 27.87
C PRO A 45 -8.72 48.04 27.70
N ALA A 46 -7.79 48.17 26.73
CA ALA A 46 -6.97 49.34 26.46
C ALA A 46 -7.64 50.49 25.66
N TRP A 47 -8.78 50.26 24.99
CA TRP A 47 -9.50 51.35 24.28
C TRP A 47 -10.47 52.03 25.25
N ILE A 48 -9.96 53.01 25.99
CA ILE A 48 -10.70 53.71 27.05
C ILE A 48 -11.26 55.03 26.50
N PRO A 49 -12.58 55.30 26.65
CA PRO A 49 -13.16 56.60 26.30
C PRO A 49 -12.40 57.77 26.93
N ASP A 50 -12.38 58.91 26.26
CA ASP A 50 -11.73 60.15 26.72
C ASP A 50 -10.21 60.07 26.93
N THR A 51 -9.55 58.99 26.51
CA THR A 51 -8.09 58.88 26.45
C THR A 51 -7.56 59.14 25.04
N ASN A 52 -6.26 59.45 24.91
CA ASN A 52 -5.66 59.70 23.59
C ASN A 52 -5.62 58.41 22.77
N CYS A 53 -6.42 58.34 21.69
CA CYS A 53 -6.52 57.14 20.84
C CYS A 53 -5.19 56.73 20.19
N CYS A 54 -4.23 57.66 20.07
CA CYS A 54 -2.89 57.34 19.55
C CYS A 54 -2.06 56.44 20.46
N ASN A 55 -2.55 56.19 21.68
CA ASN A 55 -1.96 55.24 22.64
C ASN A 55 -2.76 53.93 22.73
N TRP A 56 -3.84 53.79 21.96
CA TRP A 56 -4.64 52.58 21.96
C TRP A 56 -3.91 51.46 21.26
N ASP A 57 -4.08 50.25 21.79
CA ASP A 57 -3.49 49.05 21.20
C ASP A 57 -3.95 48.90 19.74
N GLY A 58 -3.00 48.62 18.84
CA GLY A 58 -3.27 48.56 17.41
C GLY A 58 -3.42 49.89 16.66
N VAL A 59 -3.41 51.06 17.33
CA VAL A 59 -3.60 52.37 16.69
C VAL A 59 -2.30 53.16 16.63
N ILE A 60 -1.94 53.67 15.45
CA ILE A 60 -0.80 54.59 15.29
C ILE A 60 -1.28 55.87 14.59
N CYS A 61 -0.91 57.01 15.15
CA CYS A 61 -1.19 58.33 14.58
C CYS A 61 0.04 58.98 13.94
N ASP A 62 -0.20 59.90 13.01
CA ASP A 62 0.81 60.81 12.50
C ASP A 62 1.26 61.79 13.59
N ALA A 63 2.57 61.87 13.81
CA ALA A 63 3.16 62.63 14.91
C ALA A 63 2.94 64.14 14.81
N ALA A 64 2.72 64.67 13.60
CA ALA A 64 2.55 66.10 13.36
C ALA A 64 1.08 66.56 13.40
N SER A 65 0.15 65.69 13.01
CA SER A 65 -1.26 66.05 12.80
C SER A 65 -2.26 65.34 13.70
N GLY A 66 -1.86 64.27 14.39
CA GLY A 66 -2.75 63.47 15.25
C GLY A 66 -3.78 62.62 14.50
N PHE A 67 -3.66 62.51 13.16
CA PHE A 67 -4.52 61.63 12.36
C PHE A 67 -4.10 60.16 12.49
N VAL A 68 -5.06 59.25 12.60
CA VAL A 68 -4.84 57.80 12.59
C VAL A 68 -4.33 57.37 11.20
N ILE A 69 -3.14 56.77 11.17
CA ILE A 69 -2.46 56.31 9.95
C ILE A 69 -2.25 54.78 9.92
N SER A 70 -2.34 54.08 11.04
CA SER A 70 -2.29 52.62 11.10
C SER A 70 -3.35 52.09 12.04
N LEU A 71 -4.03 51.04 11.60
CA LEU A 71 -4.94 50.24 12.42
C LEU A 71 -4.59 48.76 12.26
N ASP A 72 -4.10 48.14 13.32
CA ASP A 72 -3.79 46.70 13.40
C ASP A 72 -4.65 46.03 14.46
N LEU A 73 -5.59 45.21 14.00
CA LEU A 73 -6.50 44.42 14.82
C LEU A 73 -6.35 42.92 14.53
N SER A 74 -5.16 42.48 14.11
CA SER A 74 -4.92 41.07 13.79
C SER A 74 -4.89 40.17 15.03
N ASN A 75 -5.29 38.89 14.90
CA ASN A 75 -5.32 37.90 16.00
C ASN A 75 -6.17 38.29 17.22
N HIS A 76 -7.30 38.98 17.01
CA HIS A 76 -8.19 39.43 18.09
C HIS A 76 -9.50 38.63 18.20
N ASN A 77 -9.66 37.56 17.40
CA ASN A 77 -10.88 36.74 17.35
C ASN A 77 -12.14 37.58 17.08
N ILE A 78 -12.01 38.61 16.23
CA ILE A 78 -13.09 39.51 15.81
C ILE A 78 -14.02 38.78 14.84
N SER A 79 -15.33 38.94 15.01
CA SER A 79 -16.36 38.45 14.10
C SER A 79 -17.43 39.51 13.80
N GLY A 80 -18.34 39.22 12.87
CA GLY A 80 -19.36 40.15 12.38
C GLY A 80 -18.98 40.76 11.02
N GLU A 81 -19.52 41.95 10.70
CA GLU A 81 -19.28 42.62 9.41
C GLU A 81 -18.32 43.81 9.56
N ILE A 82 -17.64 44.20 8.47
CA ILE A 82 -16.83 45.42 8.46
C ILE A 82 -17.77 46.65 8.42
N SER A 83 -17.79 47.41 9.52
CA SER A 83 -18.59 48.64 9.63
C SER A 83 -18.14 49.72 8.64
N SER A 84 -19.11 50.44 8.07
CA SER A 84 -18.87 51.56 7.15
C SER A 84 -18.03 52.70 7.76
N LEU A 85 -17.99 52.79 9.10
CA LEU A 85 -17.21 53.78 9.84
C LEU A 85 -15.69 53.62 9.66
N LEU A 86 -15.22 52.41 9.34
CA LEU A 86 -13.82 52.17 9.01
C LEU A 86 -13.37 53.06 7.85
N PHE A 87 -14.25 53.29 6.87
CA PHE A 87 -13.94 54.06 5.66
C PHE A 87 -13.93 55.58 5.87
N GLU A 88 -14.28 56.07 7.06
CA GLU A 88 -14.15 57.49 7.44
C GLU A 88 -12.72 57.83 7.92
N LEU A 89 -11.91 56.81 8.24
CA LEU A 89 -10.49 56.96 8.60
C LEU A 89 -9.61 57.13 7.34
N THR A 90 -9.91 58.14 6.52
CA THR A 90 -9.29 58.39 5.20
C THR A 90 -7.77 58.68 5.23
N SER A 91 -7.21 58.93 6.42
CA SER A 91 -5.77 59.10 6.62
C SER A 91 -4.99 57.78 6.77
N LEU A 92 -5.70 56.64 6.84
CA LEU A 92 -5.07 55.32 6.98
C LEU A 92 -4.08 55.03 5.85
N GLN A 93 -2.90 54.58 6.27
CA GLN A 93 -1.82 54.07 5.43
C GLN A 93 -1.66 52.56 5.59
N ARG A 94 -2.05 51.98 6.73
CA ARG A 94 -2.01 50.53 6.97
C ARG A 94 -3.28 50.07 7.68
N LEU A 95 -3.88 49.01 7.15
CA LEU A 95 -5.02 48.33 7.73
C LEU A 95 -4.72 46.83 7.80
N ASN A 96 -4.73 46.26 9.00
CA ASN A 96 -4.50 44.84 9.23
C ASN A 96 -5.64 44.26 10.08
N LEU A 97 -6.42 43.36 9.47
CA LEU A 97 -7.51 42.61 10.11
C LEU A 97 -7.24 41.10 10.07
N ALA A 98 -6.00 40.67 9.83
CA ALA A 98 -5.64 39.27 9.61
C ALA A 98 -5.90 38.35 10.81
N TYR A 99 -6.08 37.05 10.57
CA TYR A 99 -6.24 36.02 11.62
C TYR A 99 -7.38 36.34 12.61
N ASN A 100 -8.53 36.72 12.06
CA ASN A 100 -9.79 36.91 12.79
C ASN A 100 -10.84 35.89 12.31
N VAL A 101 -12.09 35.98 12.79
CA VAL A 101 -13.13 34.96 12.55
C VAL A 101 -14.40 35.63 12.01
N PHE A 102 -14.31 36.20 10.81
CA PHE A 102 -15.44 36.83 10.13
C PHE A 102 -16.43 35.80 9.52
N ASP A 103 -16.12 34.50 9.59
CA ASP A 103 -17.05 33.37 9.42
C ASP A 103 -17.97 33.45 8.18
N GLY A 104 -17.38 33.66 7.00
CA GLY A 104 -18.10 33.76 5.72
C GLY A 104 -18.71 35.13 5.43
N SER A 105 -18.45 36.15 6.26
CA SER A 105 -18.94 37.50 5.99
C SER A 105 -18.35 38.06 4.70
N SER A 106 -19.17 38.78 3.93
CA SER A 106 -18.71 39.44 2.72
C SER A 106 -17.99 40.76 3.02
N LEU A 107 -16.99 41.09 2.20
CA LEU A 107 -16.37 42.40 2.24
C LEU A 107 -17.35 43.48 1.76
N PRO A 108 -17.38 44.68 2.38
CA PRO A 108 -18.24 45.76 1.93
C PRO A 108 -17.99 46.12 0.45
N PRO A 109 -19.03 46.17 -0.40
CA PRO A 109 -18.87 46.38 -1.84
C PRO A 109 -18.38 47.80 -2.20
N MET A 110 -18.51 48.76 -1.28
CA MET A 110 -18.07 50.15 -1.42
C MET A 110 -17.39 50.64 -0.14
N GLY A 111 -16.53 51.64 -0.25
CA GLY A 111 -15.87 52.31 0.88
C GLY A 111 -14.35 52.23 0.82
N PHE A 112 -13.78 51.11 0.34
CA PHE A 112 -12.33 50.96 0.19
C PHE A 112 -11.72 52.07 -0.68
N GLU A 113 -12.43 52.55 -1.70
CA GLU A 113 -11.98 53.65 -2.57
C GLU A 113 -11.78 54.99 -1.84
N LYS A 114 -12.37 55.16 -0.64
CA LYS A 114 -12.15 56.34 0.21
C LYS A 114 -10.77 56.32 0.89
N LEU A 115 -10.18 55.15 1.11
CA LEU A 115 -8.89 54.98 1.80
C LEU A 115 -7.69 55.24 0.88
N GLY A 116 -7.70 56.34 0.12
CA GLY A 116 -6.71 56.63 -0.92
C GLY A 116 -5.25 56.79 -0.46
N ASN A 117 -5.00 56.85 0.86
CA ASN A 117 -3.67 56.87 1.46
C ASN A 117 -3.11 55.48 1.80
N LEU A 118 -3.90 54.42 1.62
CA LEU A 118 -3.53 53.08 2.03
C LEU A 118 -2.34 52.56 1.20
N THR A 119 -1.35 52.04 1.93
CA THR A 119 -0.12 51.42 1.41
C THR A 119 -0.07 49.93 1.70
N HIS A 120 -0.70 49.47 2.79
CA HIS A 120 -0.75 48.05 3.16
C HIS A 120 -2.19 47.70 3.56
N LEU A 121 -2.75 46.68 2.91
CA LEU A 121 -4.02 46.08 3.26
C LEU A 121 -3.77 44.59 3.52
N ASN A 122 -4.06 44.15 4.74
CA ASN A 122 -3.99 42.74 5.11
C ASN A 122 -5.32 42.29 5.72
N LEU A 123 -5.99 41.37 5.01
CA LEU A 123 -7.24 40.72 5.41
C LEU A 123 -7.09 39.19 5.51
N SER A 124 -5.85 38.69 5.55
CA SER A 124 -5.52 37.28 5.39
C SER A 124 -6.04 36.41 6.54
N ASN A 125 -6.46 35.18 6.24
CA ASN A 125 -6.87 34.15 7.20
C ASN A 125 -7.94 34.66 8.19
N SER A 126 -8.86 35.49 7.68
CA SER A 126 -9.92 36.10 8.48
C SER A 126 -11.30 35.51 8.22
N GLY A 127 -11.43 34.57 7.28
CA GLY A 127 -12.69 33.90 6.94
C GLY A 127 -13.66 34.76 6.13
N PHE A 128 -13.19 35.72 5.34
CA PHE A 128 -14.05 36.48 4.41
C PHE A 128 -14.42 35.63 3.19
N ALA A 129 -15.65 35.78 2.70
CA ALA A 129 -16.18 35.07 1.54
C ALA A 129 -16.82 36.03 0.52
N GLY A 130 -17.19 35.51 -0.66
CA GLY A 130 -17.89 36.28 -1.69
C GLY A 130 -16.93 37.07 -2.58
N HIS A 131 -17.30 38.28 -3.00
CA HIS A 131 -16.56 38.99 -4.06
C HIS A 131 -15.55 40.00 -3.49
N VAL A 132 -14.36 40.06 -4.09
CA VAL A 132 -13.38 41.14 -3.81
C VAL A 132 -13.92 42.50 -4.31
N PRO A 133 -14.04 43.53 -3.45
CA PRO A 133 -14.58 44.83 -3.86
C PRO A 133 -13.71 45.57 -4.87
N SER A 134 -14.31 46.04 -5.98
CA SER A 134 -13.60 46.79 -7.03
C SER A 134 -13.02 48.13 -6.54
N GLY A 135 -13.48 48.65 -5.41
CA GLY A 135 -12.92 49.83 -4.75
C GLY A 135 -11.43 49.69 -4.38
N ILE A 136 -10.97 48.46 -4.10
CA ILE A 136 -9.56 48.17 -3.78
C ILE A 136 -8.64 48.54 -4.96
N SER A 137 -9.09 48.35 -6.20
CA SER A 137 -8.32 48.70 -7.41
C SER A 137 -7.99 50.21 -7.53
N ARG A 138 -8.67 51.06 -6.77
CA ARG A 138 -8.48 52.52 -6.80
C ARG A 138 -7.40 53.01 -5.82
N LEU A 139 -6.86 52.11 -4.99
CA LEU A 139 -5.84 52.41 -3.98
C LEU A 139 -4.44 52.54 -4.59
N LYS A 140 -4.19 53.59 -5.37
CA LYS A 140 -2.94 53.75 -6.16
C LYS A 140 -1.63 53.78 -5.34
N LYS A 141 -1.71 54.03 -4.03
CA LYS A 141 -0.53 54.03 -3.12
C LYS A 141 -0.24 52.65 -2.53
N LEU A 142 -1.05 51.64 -2.83
CA LEU A 142 -0.91 50.30 -2.29
C LEU A 142 0.42 49.68 -2.73
N VAL A 143 1.16 49.18 -1.75
CA VAL A 143 2.45 48.49 -1.86
C VAL A 143 2.28 47.01 -1.53
N SER A 144 1.40 46.67 -0.59
CA SER A 144 1.10 45.29 -0.20
C SER A 144 -0.41 45.05 -0.16
N LEU A 145 -0.84 44.00 -0.85
CA LEU A 145 -2.20 43.46 -0.78
C LEU A 145 -2.12 42.00 -0.35
N ASP A 146 -2.78 41.68 0.75
CA ASP A 146 -2.89 40.31 1.26
C ASP A 146 -4.36 40.00 1.55
N LEU A 147 -4.92 39.09 0.76
CA LEU A 147 -6.29 38.59 0.87
C LEU A 147 -6.32 37.07 1.10
N SER A 148 -5.18 36.47 1.45
CA SER A 148 -4.99 35.03 1.44
C SER A 148 -5.87 34.29 2.46
N ALA A 149 -6.34 33.09 2.16
CA ALA A 149 -7.16 32.24 3.02
C ALA A 149 -6.77 30.76 2.85
N TYR A 150 -6.04 30.20 3.82
CA TYR A 150 -5.47 28.85 3.70
C TYR A 150 -6.41 27.70 4.10
N PHE A 151 -7.45 27.98 4.90
CA PHE A 151 -8.37 26.96 5.42
C PHE A 151 -9.75 27.56 5.69
N PHE A 152 -10.73 27.29 4.83
CA PHE A 152 -12.13 27.64 5.07
C PHE A 152 -13.07 26.62 4.41
N ASP A 153 -13.97 26.01 5.20
CA ASP A 153 -14.97 25.04 4.74
C ASP A 153 -16.23 25.71 4.12
N GLY A 154 -16.19 27.02 3.82
CA GLY A 154 -17.31 27.79 3.25
C GLY A 154 -17.00 28.38 1.87
N GLU A 155 -17.84 29.33 1.40
CA GLU A 155 -17.63 29.97 0.10
C GLU A 155 -16.28 30.73 0.06
N GLU A 156 -15.49 30.48 -0.98
CA GLU A 156 -14.20 31.14 -1.19
C GLU A 156 -14.38 32.62 -1.57
N LEU A 157 -13.35 33.41 -1.31
CA LEU A 157 -13.28 34.77 -1.85
C LEU A 157 -12.94 34.69 -3.34
N GLU A 158 -13.75 35.30 -4.20
CA GLU A 158 -13.60 35.26 -5.65
C GLU A 158 -13.26 36.64 -6.22
N THR A 159 -12.33 36.68 -7.18
CA THR A 159 -12.12 37.88 -8.00
C THR A 159 -12.82 37.73 -9.36
N PRO A 160 -13.74 38.64 -9.72
CA PRO A 160 -14.38 38.57 -11.03
C PRO A 160 -13.40 38.84 -12.19
N ASP A 161 -12.37 39.66 -11.98
CA ASP A 161 -11.24 39.85 -12.90
C ASP A 161 -9.99 40.38 -12.15
N LEU A 162 -8.89 39.62 -12.21
CA LEU A 162 -7.58 39.98 -11.64
C LEU A 162 -7.05 41.29 -12.27
N GLY A 163 -7.26 41.48 -13.57
CA GLY A 163 -6.83 42.71 -14.27
C GLY A 163 -7.55 43.96 -13.76
N GLU A 164 -8.81 43.86 -13.41
CA GLU A 164 -9.59 44.92 -12.78
C GLU A 164 -9.06 45.22 -11.37
N LEU A 165 -8.74 44.17 -10.59
CA LEU A 165 -8.23 44.33 -9.23
C LEU A 165 -6.87 45.05 -9.20
N ILE A 166 -5.89 44.58 -9.97
CA ILE A 166 -4.51 45.06 -9.88
C ILE A 166 -4.10 46.05 -10.99
N GLY A 167 -4.90 46.23 -12.04
CA GLY A 167 -4.54 46.98 -13.25
C GLY A 167 -4.16 48.45 -13.04
N ARG A 168 -4.52 49.04 -11.91
CA ARG A 168 -4.23 50.45 -11.55
C ARG A 168 -3.30 50.59 -10.34
N LEU A 169 -2.79 49.48 -9.79
CA LEU A 169 -1.96 49.43 -8.59
C LEU A 169 -0.47 49.43 -8.94
N SER A 170 0.01 50.48 -9.62
CA SER A 170 1.37 50.52 -10.16
C SER A 170 2.50 50.52 -9.11
N ASN A 171 2.20 50.78 -7.84
CA ASN A 171 3.17 50.77 -6.73
C ASN A 171 3.22 49.42 -5.99
N LEU A 172 2.43 48.43 -6.43
CA LEU A 172 2.32 47.15 -5.77
C LEU A 172 3.64 46.38 -5.85
N GLN A 173 4.14 45.95 -4.70
CA GLN A 173 5.36 45.16 -4.54
C GLN A 173 5.08 43.77 -3.98
N LYS A 174 3.99 43.58 -3.26
CA LYS A 174 3.62 42.30 -2.65
C LYS A 174 2.15 42.00 -2.92
N LEU A 175 1.90 40.83 -3.48
CA LEU A 175 0.57 40.33 -3.79
C LEU A 175 0.44 38.90 -3.27
N TYR A 176 -0.43 38.73 -2.27
CA TYR A 176 -0.76 37.43 -1.69
C TYR A 176 -2.27 37.22 -1.82
N LEU A 177 -2.65 36.19 -2.59
CA LEU A 177 -4.04 35.84 -2.86
C LEU A 177 -4.26 34.34 -2.64
N ASP A 178 -3.46 33.67 -1.82
CA ASP A 178 -3.56 32.21 -1.66
C ASP A 178 -4.98 31.81 -1.24
N GLY A 179 -5.55 30.77 -1.86
CA GLY A 179 -6.93 30.32 -1.63
C GLY A 179 -8.03 31.25 -2.13
N VAL A 180 -7.70 32.37 -2.81
CA VAL A 180 -8.68 33.21 -3.52
C VAL A 180 -8.94 32.60 -4.90
N ASN A 181 -10.22 32.44 -5.26
CA ASN A 181 -10.61 31.89 -6.55
C ASN A 181 -10.33 32.89 -7.70
N LEU A 182 -9.39 32.54 -8.58
CA LEU A 182 -8.99 33.31 -9.77
C LEU A 182 -9.36 32.61 -11.08
N SER A 183 -10.35 31.71 -11.07
CA SER A 183 -10.73 30.88 -12.22
C SER A 183 -11.05 31.67 -13.50
N SER A 184 -11.58 32.89 -13.37
CA SER A 184 -11.89 33.85 -14.45
C SER A 184 -10.66 34.28 -15.26
N ASN A 185 -9.47 34.36 -14.64
CA ASN A 185 -8.20 34.69 -15.30
C ASN A 185 -7.21 33.51 -15.29
N SER A 186 -7.72 32.29 -15.10
CA SER A 186 -6.91 31.08 -14.86
C SER A 186 -5.79 30.86 -15.88
N LYS A 187 -5.93 31.31 -17.14
CA LYS A 187 -4.94 31.12 -18.22
C LYS A 187 -4.05 32.33 -18.54
N ASP A 188 -4.52 33.54 -18.23
CA ASP A 188 -3.87 34.79 -18.64
C ASP A 188 -3.26 35.58 -17.46
N TRP A 189 -3.27 34.99 -16.26
CA TRP A 189 -2.79 35.63 -15.02
C TRP A 189 -1.35 36.13 -15.14
N CYS A 190 -0.46 35.37 -15.78
CA CYS A 190 0.94 35.75 -16.02
C CYS A 190 1.05 37.07 -16.80
N GLN A 191 0.27 37.23 -17.87
CA GLN A 191 0.26 38.40 -18.74
C GLN A 191 -0.35 39.60 -18.01
N VAL A 192 -1.43 39.36 -17.25
CA VAL A 192 -2.13 40.37 -16.45
C VAL A 192 -1.21 40.96 -15.37
N ILE A 193 -0.53 40.12 -14.59
CA ILE A 193 0.39 40.55 -13.53
C ILE A 193 1.59 41.27 -14.14
N ALA A 194 2.23 40.70 -15.17
CA ALA A 194 3.39 41.30 -15.82
C ALA A 194 3.10 42.70 -16.40
N LYS A 195 1.87 42.94 -16.86
CA LYS A 195 1.42 44.24 -17.38
C LYS A 195 1.09 45.24 -16.27
N SER A 196 0.52 44.78 -15.16
CA SER A 196 -0.13 45.63 -14.15
C SER A 196 0.75 45.95 -12.95
N ALA A 197 1.65 45.04 -12.57
CA ALA A 197 2.47 45.12 -11.37
C ALA A 197 3.95 44.83 -11.69
N SER A 198 4.57 45.65 -12.54
CA SER A 198 5.97 45.45 -12.98
C SER A 198 7.01 45.58 -11.86
N GLY A 199 6.65 46.22 -10.73
CA GLY A 199 7.51 46.39 -9.56
C GLY A 199 7.43 45.27 -8.52
N LEU A 200 6.73 44.18 -8.82
CA LEU A 200 6.45 43.10 -7.87
C LEU A 200 7.73 42.41 -7.38
N GLN A 201 7.78 42.14 -6.07
CA GLN A 201 8.86 41.48 -5.36
C GLN A 201 8.41 40.16 -4.72
N ALA A 202 7.13 40.06 -4.32
CA ALA A 202 6.55 38.83 -3.78
C ALA A 202 5.22 38.55 -4.46
N LEU A 203 5.07 37.31 -4.95
CA LEU A 203 3.86 36.80 -5.57
C LEU A 203 3.51 35.45 -4.94
N SER A 204 2.32 35.36 -4.36
CA SER A 204 1.77 34.13 -3.80
C SER A 204 0.35 33.96 -4.28
N LEU A 205 0.11 32.89 -5.04
CA LEU A 205 -1.18 32.54 -5.63
C LEU A 205 -1.47 31.04 -5.44
N SER A 206 -1.10 30.48 -4.30
CA SER A 206 -1.29 29.06 -4.00
C SER A 206 -2.78 28.72 -3.87
N GLY A 207 -3.25 27.65 -4.50
CA GLY A 207 -4.67 27.22 -4.42
C GLY A 207 -5.66 28.19 -5.07
N CYS A 208 -5.27 28.89 -6.13
CA CYS A 208 -6.08 29.92 -6.78
C CYS A 208 -6.89 29.45 -8.00
N SER A 209 -6.96 28.14 -8.25
CA SER A 209 -7.57 27.55 -9.46
C SER A 209 -6.94 28.06 -10.77
N LEU A 210 -5.62 28.34 -10.75
CA LEU A 210 -4.87 28.70 -11.95
C LEU A 210 -4.67 27.46 -12.83
N SER A 211 -4.64 27.65 -14.16
CA SER A 211 -4.42 26.54 -15.09
C SER A 211 -3.56 26.92 -16.29
N GLY A 212 -2.93 25.92 -16.89
CA GLY A 212 -2.05 26.11 -18.04
C GLY A 212 -0.65 26.64 -17.67
N PRO A 213 0.20 26.83 -18.70
CA PRO A 213 1.63 27.03 -18.49
C PRO A 213 1.98 28.39 -17.88
N ILE A 214 3.03 28.40 -17.07
CA ILE A 214 3.66 29.64 -16.59
C ILE A 214 4.24 30.39 -17.80
N HIS A 215 3.54 31.42 -18.25
CA HIS A 215 3.84 32.11 -19.50
C HIS A 215 5.10 33.00 -19.41
N GLU A 216 5.85 33.11 -20.51
CA GLU A 216 7.12 33.85 -20.61
C GLU A 216 7.03 35.33 -20.18
N SER A 217 5.84 35.92 -20.20
CA SER A 217 5.62 37.29 -19.72
C SER A 217 6.06 37.50 -18.28
N LEU A 218 6.01 36.46 -17.43
CA LEU A 218 6.44 36.54 -16.03
C LEU A 218 7.94 36.87 -15.90
N SER A 219 8.76 36.50 -16.89
CA SER A 219 10.19 36.85 -16.95
C SER A 219 10.47 38.36 -16.90
N LYS A 220 9.47 39.22 -17.17
CA LYS A 220 9.62 40.68 -17.07
C LYS A 220 9.69 41.19 -15.63
N LEU A 221 9.24 40.40 -14.65
CA LEU A 221 9.20 40.77 -13.23
C LEU A 221 10.53 40.46 -12.54
N GLN A 222 11.59 41.14 -12.97
CA GLN A 222 12.98 40.85 -12.55
C GLN A 222 13.25 41.09 -11.06
N ASN A 223 12.37 41.80 -10.35
CA ASN A 223 12.50 42.07 -8.91
C ASN A 223 11.88 40.97 -8.04
N LEU A 224 11.28 39.93 -8.63
CA LEU A 224 10.69 38.83 -7.86
C LEU A 224 11.74 38.13 -6.99
N SER A 225 11.40 38.04 -5.72
CA SER A 225 12.15 37.39 -4.66
C SER A 225 11.39 36.21 -4.05
N VAL A 226 10.06 36.23 -4.09
CA VAL A 226 9.21 35.14 -3.60
C VAL A 226 8.19 34.80 -4.69
N ILE A 227 8.10 33.52 -5.02
CA ILE A 227 7.12 32.98 -5.96
C ILE A 227 6.56 31.69 -5.34
N HIS A 228 5.29 31.71 -4.95
CA HIS A 228 4.54 30.54 -4.47
C HIS A 228 3.31 30.35 -5.37
N LEU A 229 3.20 29.16 -5.97
CA LEU A 229 2.12 28.82 -6.91
C LEU A 229 1.49 27.45 -6.58
N ASP A 230 1.66 26.98 -5.35
CA ASP A 230 1.32 25.62 -4.91
C ASP A 230 -0.17 25.29 -5.18
N LEU A 231 -0.51 24.01 -5.28
CA LEU A 231 -1.90 23.54 -5.37
C LEU A 231 -2.69 24.16 -6.54
N ASN A 232 -2.04 24.37 -7.69
CA ASN A 232 -2.68 24.85 -8.91
C ASN A 232 -2.45 23.86 -10.06
N PRO A 233 -3.49 23.42 -10.79
CA PRO A 233 -3.34 22.50 -11.93
C PRO A 233 -2.75 23.19 -13.17
N LEU A 234 -1.47 23.57 -13.09
CA LEU A 234 -0.75 24.25 -14.17
C LEU A 234 -0.48 23.30 -15.35
N SER A 235 -0.31 22.00 -15.05
CA SER A 235 -0.11 20.92 -16.04
C SER A 235 0.90 21.31 -17.13
N SER A 236 2.11 21.71 -16.72
CA SER A 236 3.12 22.29 -17.62
C SER A 236 4.56 22.01 -17.20
N GLU A 237 5.51 22.28 -18.10
CA GLU A 237 6.93 22.28 -17.75
C GLU A 237 7.32 23.53 -16.97
N VAL A 238 8.32 23.42 -16.10
CA VAL A 238 8.90 24.57 -15.40
C VAL A 238 9.77 25.39 -16.36
N PRO A 239 9.43 26.65 -16.66
CA PRO A 239 10.15 27.46 -17.64
C PRO A 239 11.62 27.73 -17.29
N GLU A 240 12.51 27.66 -18.30
CA GLU A 240 13.95 27.93 -18.10
C GLU A 240 14.25 29.33 -17.57
N PHE A 241 13.41 30.33 -17.85
CA PHE A 241 13.66 31.71 -17.44
C PHE A 241 13.70 31.89 -15.91
N PHE A 242 13.19 30.94 -15.12
CA PHE A 242 13.32 30.97 -13.66
C PHE A 242 14.78 31.09 -13.20
N GLN A 243 15.73 30.54 -13.98
CA GLN A 243 17.16 30.65 -13.70
C GLN A 243 17.71 32.09 -13.81
N ASN A 244 16.94 33.02 -14.38
CA ASN A 244 17.35 34.40 -14.59
C ASN A 244 16.88 35.34 -13.46
N PHE A 245 16.03 34.89 -12.54
CA PHE A 245 15.58 35.71 -11.41
C PHE A 245 16.67 35.86 -10.34
N SER A 246 17.56 36.83 -10.56
CA SER A 246 18.73 37.05 -9.68
C SER A 246 18.38 37.43 -8.23
N TYR A 247 17.17 37.94 -7.96
CA TYR A 247 16.69 38.27 -6.61
C TYR A 247 15.87 37.15 -5.96
N LEU A 248 15.63 36.04 -6.68
CA LEU A 248 14.80 34.94 -6.19
C LEU A 248 15.41 34.33 -4.93
N ASN A 249 14.61 34.36 -3.86
CA ASN A 249 14.91 33.86 -2.54
C ASN A 249 14.10 32.60 -2.24
N GLU A 250 12.84 32.56 -2.67
CA GLU A 250 11.93 31.45 -2.42
C GLU A 250 11.15 31.11 -3.69
N LEU A 251 11.16 29.81 -4.04
CA LEU A 251 10.35 29.24 -5.12
C LEU A 251 9.62 28.02 -4.56
N SER A 252 8.29 28.07 -4.58
CA SER A 252 7.41 26.96 -4.19
C SER A 252 6.43 26.65 -5.31
N LEU A 253 6.43 25.38 -5.72
CA LEU A 253 5.66 24.82 -6.83
C LEU A 253 5.08 23.45 -6.43
N ILE A 254 4.54 23.33 -5.21
CA ILE A 254 4.04 22.07 -4.66
C ILE A 254 2.74 21.67 -5.35
N ASP A 255 2.65 20.41 -5.79
CA ASP A 255 1.41 19.84 -6.34
C ASP A 255 0.77 20.73 -7.43
N CYS A 256 1.55 20.99 -8.47
CA CYS A 256 1.18 21.86 -9.59
C CYS A 256 0.91 21.09 -10.90
N GLU A 257 0.85 19.75 -10.84
CA GLU A 257 0.84 18.85 -11.99
C GLU A 257 2.01 19.07 -12.98
N LEU A 258 3.18 19.49 -12.47
CA LEU A 258 4.33 19.80 -13.30
C LEU A 258 4.94 18.52 -13.89
N TYR A 259 5.43 18.63 -15.13
CA TYR A 259 6.13 17.55 -15.82
C TYR A 259 7.40 18.06 -16.51
N GLY A 260 8.17 17.15 -17.12
CA GLY A 260 9.36 17.49 -17.88
C GLY A 260 10.60 17.67 -17.02
N LEU A 261 11.62 18.35 -17.54
CA LEU A 261 12.91 18.51 -16.85
C LEU A 261 12.95 19.83 -16.07
N PHE A 262 13.23 19.76 -14.77
CA PHE A 262 13.41 20.94 -13.95
C PHE A 262 14.69 21.72 -14.33
N PRO A 263 14.62 23.04 -14.55
CA PRO A 263 15.76 23.83 -14.99
C PRO A 263 16.95 23.80 -14.00
N PRO A 264 18.12 23.24 -14.38
CA PRO A 264 19.23 23.07 -13.45
C PRO A 264 19.87 24.41 -13.03
N GLY A 265 19.67 25.47 -13.81
CA GLY A 265 20.16 26.82 -13.49
C GLY A 265 19.53 27.41 -12.23
N VAL A 266 18.34 26.98 -11.82
CA VAL A 266 17.68 27.45 -10.59
C VAL A 266 18.51 27.07 -9.35
N PHE A 267 19.12 25.88 -9.32
CA PHE A 267 20.02 25.47 -8.23
C PHE A 267 21.32 26.27 -8.16
N GLN A 268 21.64 27.09 -9.17
CA GLN A 268 22.83 27.95 -9.22
C GLN A 268 22.56 29.36 -8.69
N LEU A 269 21.30 29.70 -8.39
CA LEU A 269 20.92 31.01 -7.89
C LEU A 269 21.55 31.26 -6.51
N ARG A 270 22.30 32.36 -6.38
CA ARG A 270 23.06 32.67 -5.16
C ARG A 270 22.21 33.17 -4.00
N ASN A 271 21.02 33.71 -4.30
CA ASN A 271 20.12 34.27 -3.30
C ASN A 271 19.00 33.31 -2.88
N LEU A 272 18.86 32.17 -3.56
CA LEU A 272 17.81 31.18 -3.29
C LEU A 272 18.06 30.51 -1.94
N LYS A 273 17.13 30.72 -0.99
CA LYS A 273 17.12 30.08 0.34
C LYS A 273 16.18 28.90 0.41
N ALA A 274 15.05 28.93 -0.29
CA ALA A 274 14.10 27.82 -0.27
C ALA A 274 13.67 27.44 -1.68
N LEU A 275 13.73 26.15 -1.96
CA LEU A 275 13.16 25.53 -3.16
C LEU A 275 12.30 24.35 -2.74
N ASP A 276 11.01 24.41 -3.09
CA ASP A 276 10.07 23.32 -2.97
C ASP A 276 9.39 23.07 -4.32
N ALA A 277 9.53 21.86 -4.83
CA ALA A 277 8.85 21.40 -6.05
C ALA A 277 8.17 20.04 -5.82
N SER A 278 7.87 19.72 -4.56
CA SER A 278 7.33 18.42 -4.15
C SER A 278 5.94 18.13 -4.73
N LEU A 279 5.53 16.86 -4.65
CA LEU A 279 4.22 16.38 -5.10
C LEU A 279 3.96 16.60 -6.60
N ASN A 280 5.01 16.58 -7.42
CA ASN A 280 4.90 16.60 -8.88
C ASN A 280 5.48 15.29 -9.44
N PRO A 281 4.70 14.19 -9.48
CA PRO A 281 5.22 12.86 -9.79
C PRO A 281 5.77 12.72 -11.22
N MET A 282 5.38 13.61 -12.14
CA MET A 282 5.89 13.64 -13.53
C MET A 282 7.07 14.59 -13.73
N LEU A 283 7.43 15.40 -12.72
CA LEU A 283 8.54 16.33 -12.78
C LEU A 283 9.86 15.59 -12.56
N SER A 284 10.74 15.65 -13.55
CA SER A 284 12.04 14.98 -13.54
C SER A 284 13.18 15.99 -13.40
N GLY A 285 14.36 15.53 -12.99
CA GLY A 285 15.51 16.40 -12.80
C GLY A 285 16.72 15.68 -12.23
N TYR A 286 17.84 16.40 -12.14
CA TYR A 286 19.06 15.93 -11.48
C TYR A 286 19.66 17.09 -10.67
N LEU A 287 20.33 16.76 -9.56
CA LEU A 287 21.01 17.77 -8.73
C LEU A 287 22.37 18.15 -9.36
N PRO A 288 22.58 19.41 -9.76
CA PRO A 288 23.83 19.84 -10.38
C PRO A 288 24.91 20.16 -9.33
N VAL A 289 26.05 20.67 -9.79
CA VAL A 289 27.12 21.12 -8.89
C VAL A 289 26.70 22.42 -8.19
N PHE A 290 26.55 22.41 -6.86
CA PHE A 290 26.12 23.59 -6.11
C PHE A 290 27.24 24.65 -5.92
N PRO A 291 26.93 25.96 -6.00
CA PRO A 291 27.88 27.03 -5.73
C PRO A 291 28.43 27.00 -4.30
N LYS A 292 29.72 27.36 -4.11
CA LYS A 292 30.37 27.41 -2.78
C LYS A 292 29.77 28.45 -1.83
N GLU A 293 29.17 29.50 -2.38
CA GLU A 293 28.55 30.62 -1.66
C GLU A 293 27.01 30.49 -1.61
N SER A 294 26.46 29.31 -1.90
CA SER A 294 25.02 29.11 -1.84
C SER A 294 24.47 29.35 -0.43
N VAL A 295 23.35 30.04 -0.36
CA VAL A 295 22.61 30.34 0.88
C VAL A 295 21.41 29.43 1.09
N LEU A 296 21.28 28.35 0.30
CA LEU A 296 20.12 27.46 0.34
C LEU A 296 19.95 26.84 1.74
N GLU A 297 18.78 27.06 2.33
CA GLU A 297 18.34 26.61 3.65
C GLU A 297 17.38 25.43 3.56
N LYS A 298 16.56 25.35 2.51
CA LYS A 298 15.59 24.27 2.28
C LYS A 298 15.64 23.80 0.84
N LEU A 299 15.79 22.48 0.65
CA LEU A 299 15.66 21.80 -0.63
C LEU A 299 14.69 20.63 -0.46
N ILE A 300 13.52 20.75 -1.07
CA ILE A 300 12.41 19.81 -0.93
C ILE A 300 11.95 19.40 -2.33
N LEU A 301 12.12 18.12 -2.65
CA LEU A 301 11.76 17.54 -3.95
C LEU A 301 10.93 16.25 -3.78
N GLU A 302 10.31 16.08 -2.61
CA GLU A 302 9.56 14.89 -2.21
C GLU A 302 8.50 14.51 -3.26
N TYR A 303 8.32 13.22 -3.55
CA TYR A 303 7.32 12.73 -4.53
C TYR A 303 7.48 13.33 -5.94
N THR A 304 8.71 13.32 -6.47
CA THR A 304 9.03 13.72 -7.85
C THR A 304 9.84 12.64 -8.56
N ASN A 305 10.03 12.74 -9.87
CA ASN A 305 10.87 11.82 -10.64
C ASN A 305 12.32 12.33 -10.78
N PHE A 306 12.81 13.12 -9.80
CA PHE A 306 14.21 13.50 -9.74
C PHE A 306 15.10 12.27 -9.52
N SER A 307 16.24 12.23 -10.22
CA SER A 307 17.09 11.03 -10.28
C SER A 307 18.59 11.34 -10.30
N GLY A 308 19.38 10.26 -10.36
CA GLY A 308 20.84 10.32 -10.38
C GLY A 308 21.47 10.23 -8.99
N SER A 309 22.78 10.48 -8.90
CA SER A 309 23.52 10.45 -7.64
C SER A 309 23.62 11.82 -6.98
N LEU A 310 23.65 11.86 -5.64
CA LEU A 310 23.91 13.09 -4.91
C LEU A 310 25.34 13.60 -5.18
N PRO A 311 25.53 14.86 -5.61
CA PRO A 311 26.85 15.37 -5.94
C PRO A 311 27.64 15.75 -4.67
N GLU A 312 28.96 15.56 -4.69
CA GLU A 312 29.86 15.96 -3.58
C GLU A 312 29.75 17.46 -3.22
N SER A 313 29.39 18.30 -4.18
CA SER A 313 29.15 19.73 -3.96
C SER A 313 27.95 20.04 -3.07
N LEU A 314 27.07 19.09 -2.76
CA LEU A 314 25.94 19.32 -1.87
C LEU A 314 26.43 19.76 -0.47
N GLY A 315 27.61 19.32 -0.05
CA GLY A 315 28.29 19.83 1.15
C GLY A 315 28.72 21.30 1.10
N ASN A 316 28.51 22.01 -0.01
CA ASN A 316 28.65 23.48 -0.10
C ASN A 316 27.47 24.22 0.54
N LEU A 317 26.31 23.57 0.70
CA LEU A 317 25.08 24.14 1.24
C LEU A 317 25.14 24.27 2.77
N LYS A 318 26.06 25.08 3.29
CA LYS A 318 26.34 25.17 4.74
C LYS A 318 25.18 25.74 5.57
N SER A 319 24.25 26.45 4.93
CA SER A 319 23.04 26.98 5.56
C SER A 319 21.86 25.98 5.54
N LEU A 320 22.02 24.81 4.90
CA LEU A 320 20.94 23.85 4.71
C LEU A 320 20.43 23.34 6.06
N THR A 321 19.13 23.51 6.29
CA THR A 321 18.39 23.09 7.49
C THR A 321 17.43 21.94 7.21
N LYS A 322 16.83 21.90 6.01
CA LYS A 322 15.96 20.81 5.54
C LYS A 322 16.43 20.31 4.18
N LEU A 323 16.72 19.02 4.09
CA LEU A 323 16.88 18.29 2.83
C LEU A 323 15.87 17.15 2.83
N ALA A 324 14.91 17.18 1.92
CA ALA A 324 13.90 16.14 1.81
C ALA A 324 13.70 15.72 0.36
N LEU A 325 14.02 14.47 0.09
CA LEU A 325 14.05 13.85 -1.23
C LEU A 325 13.26 12.53 -1.22
N THR A 326 12.28 12.37 -0.32
CA THR A 326 11.53 11.11 -0.20
C THR A 326 10.79 10.77 -1.50
N SER A 327 10.64 9.48 -1.80
CA SER A 327 9.86 8.98 -2.94
C SER A 327 10.29 9.63 -4.26
N CYS A 328 11.59 9.63 -4.50
CA CYS A 328 12.23 10.06 -5.74
C CYS A 328 12.89 8.86 -6.43
N ASN A 329 13.73 9.12 -7.45
CA ASN A 329 14.47 8.10 -8.17
C ASN A 329 16.00 8.29 -8.06
N PHE A 330 16.47 8.82 -6.92
CA PHE A 330 17.90 8.99 -6.65
C PHE A 330 18.58 7.65 -6.35
N SER A 331 19.88 7.57 -6.65
CA SER A 331 20.70 6.36 -6.44
C SER A 331 22.14 6.67 -6.02
N GLY A 332 22.94 5.64 -5.80
CA GLY A 332 24.33 5.77 -5.36
C GLY A 332 24.49 6.06 -3.86
N PRO A 333 25.70 6.37 -3.38
CA PRO A 333 25.96 6.58 -1.96
C PRO A 333 25.67 8.00 -1.48
N ILE A 334 25.46 8.16 -0.16
CA ILE A 334 25.48 9.47 0.49
C ILE A 334 26.95 9.99 0.48
N PRO A 335 27.21 11.19 -0.10
CA PRO A 335 28.55 11.79 -0.13
C PRO A 335 29.11 12.07 1.26
N PHE A 336 30.43 11.88 1.46
CA PHE A 336 31.08 12.20 2.74
C PHE A 336 31.02 13.70 3.08
N SER A 337 30.81 14.56 2.09
CA SER A 337 30.64 15.99 2.28
C SER A 337 29.41 16.38 3.10
N PHE A 338 28.45 15.48 3.32
CA PHE A 338 27.31 15.67 4.24
C PHE A 338 27.75 16.00 5.68
N GLY A 339 28.96 15.58 6.09
CA GLY A 339 29.54 15.97 7.37
C GLY A 339 29.84 17.48 7.51
N LYS A 340 29.71 18.27 6.44
CA LYS A 340 29.85 19.74 6.43
C LYS A 340 28.52 20.48 6.69
N LEU A 341 27.38 19.79 6.61
CA LEU A 341 26.04 20.37 6.74
C LEU A 341 25.64 20.58 8.21
N ASN A 342 26.41 21.38 8.96
CA ASN A 342 26.26 21.49 10.42
C ASN A 342 24.95 22.18 10.87
N GLN A 343 24.23 22.85 9.97
CA GLN A 343 22.93 23.47 10.25
C GLN A 343 21.74 22.54 9.97
N LEU A 344 21.99 21.34 9.45
CA LEU A 344 20.94 20.39 9.06
C LEU A 344 20.16 19.95 10.29
N ILE A 345 18.84 20.10 10.22
CA ILE A 345 17.86 19.73 11.26
C ILE A 345 17.10 18.49 10.81
N HIS A 346 16.69 18.44 9.54
CA HIS A 346 15.89 17.38 8.97
C HIS A 346 16.52 16.85 7.69
N LEU A 347 16.78 15.54 7.66
CA LEU A 347 17.23 14.80 6.50
C LEU A 347 16.25 13.67 6.22
N ASP A 348 15.61 13.71 5.06
CA ASP A 348 14.79 12.62 4.55
C ASP A 348 15.25 12.22 3.14
N LEU A 349 15.73 10.98 3.02
CA LEU A 349 16.15 10.35 1.78
C LEU A 349 15.38 9.04 1.52
N SER A 350 14.25 8.86 2.19
CA SER A 350 13.50 7.59 2.17
C SER A 350 12.92 7.25 0.79
N PHE A 351 12.57 5.99 0.55
CA PHE A 351 11.94 5.53 -0.70
C PHE A 351 12.72 5.95 -1.96
N ASN A 352 13.98 5.55 -2.03
CA ASN A 352 14.88 5.81 -3.16
C ASN A 352 15.74 4.56 -3.46
N GLY A 353 16.66 4.68 -4.41
CA GLY A 353 17.66 3.67 -4.77
C GLY A 353 19.05 3.91 -4.17
N PHE A 354 19.17 4.58 -3.01
CA PHE A 354 20.48 4.84 -2.40
C PHE A 354 21.17 3.55 -1.94
N THR A 355 22.49 3.51 -2.04
CA THR A 355 23.32 2.33 -1.73
C THR A 355 24.56 2.70 -0.91
N GLY A 356 25.40 1.71 -0.60
CA GLY A 356 26.66 1.96 0.11
C GLY A 356 26.47 2.17 1.62
N LYS A 357 27.53 2.61 2.29
CA LYS A 357 27.52 2.81 3.75
C LYS A 357 27.04 4.20 4.12
N ILE A 358 26.32 4.30 5.24
CA ILE A 358 25.99 5.60 5.85
C ILE A 358 27.31 6.25 6.32
N PRO A 359 27.62 7.50 5.91
CA PRO A 359 28.84 8.18 6.32
C PRO A 359 28.94 8.34 7.84
N PRO A 360 30.17 8.34 8.41
CA PRO A 360 30.37 8.54 9.85
C PRO A 360 29.86 9.88 10.39
N LYS A 361 29.56 10.85 9.53
CA LYS A 361 28.98 12.13 9.96
C LYS A 361 27.96 12.57 8.93
N VAL A 362 26.73 12.75 9.39
CA VAL A 362 25.60 13.26 8.61
C VAL A 362 25.03 14.43 9.40
N GLY A 363 25.19 15.65 8.87
CA GLY A 363 24.81 16.86 9.60
C GLY A 363 25.74 17.22 10.77
N GLY A 364 25.19 17.90 11.77
CA GLY A 364 25.91 18.35 12.97
C GLY A 364 25.03 18.27 14.23
N GLU A 365 25.33 19.09 15.24
CA GLU A 365 24.64 19.05 16.55
C GLU A 365 23.15 19.40 16.47
N ARG A 366 22.70 20.09 15.42
CA ARG A 366 21.30 20.51 15.25
C ARG A 366 20.39 19.45 14.66
N ILE A 367 20.93 18.32 14.21
CA ILE A 367 20.14 17.30 13.54
C ILE A 367 19.15 16.68 14.52
N SER A 368 17.89 16.67 14.11
CA SER A 368 16.74 16.21 14.88
C SER A 368 16.08 15.00 14.24
N GLN A 369 16.14 14.90 12.90
CA GLN A 369 15.53 13.80 12.16
C GLN A 369 16.47 13.28 11.08
N ILE A 370 16.67 11.96 11.08
CA ILE A 370 17.38 11.21 10.03
C ILE A 370 16.45 10.09 9.58
N ILE A 371 15.92 10.21 8.36
CA ILE A 371 14.99 9.26 7.76
C ILE A 371 15.63 8.75 6.46
N LEU A 372 16.09 7.49 6.49
CA LEU A 372 16.82 6.84 5.39
C LEU A 372 16.14 5.51 4.99
N SER A 373 14.88 5.32 5.37
CA SER A 373 14.15 4.06 5.18
C SER A 373 13.87 3.75 3.72
N HIS A 374 13.58 2.47 3.42
CA HIS A 374 13.26 2.01 2.05
C HIS A 374 14.34 2.38 1.02
N ASN A 375 15.57 1.88 1.25
CA ASN A 375 16.74 2.08 0.39
C ASN A 375 17.60 0.79 0.37
N GLY A 376 18.75 0.84 -0.30
CA GLY A 376 19.75 -0.24 -0.37
C GLY A 376 21.01 0.01 0.48
N PHE A 377 20.92 0.73 1.60
CA PHE A 377 22.08 1.00 2.45
C PHE A 377 22.64 -0.29 3.09
N ILE A 378 23.96 -0.36 3.23
CA ILE A 378 24.71 -1.49 3.81
C ILE A 378 25.65 -1.04 4.92
N GLY A 379 26.20 -1.99 5.69
CA GLY A 379 27.08 -1.71 6.82
C GLY A 379 26.31 -1.38 8.10
N GLY A 380 27.02 -1.08 9.18
CA GLY A 380 26.41 -0.78 10.48
C GLY A 380 26.10 0.69 10.70
N ILE A 381 25.29 0.94 11.75
CA ILE A 381 24.95 2.28 12.20
C ILE A 381 26.24 2.99 12.66
N PRO A 382 26.56 4.18 12.15
CA PRO A 382 27.74 4.92 12.58
C PRO A 382 27.75 5.18 14.09
N GLN A 383 28.86 4.86 14.76
CA GLN A 383 29.00 5.05 16.22
C GLN A 383 28.81 6.51 16.66
N SER A 384 29.11 7.46 15.78
CA SER A 384 28.89 8.90 15.99
C SER A 384 27.42 9.27 16.22
N PHE A 385 26.46 8.46 15.77
CA PHE A 385 25.04 8.73 15.97
C PHE A 385 24.68 8.72 17.46
N GLY A 386 25.40 7.94 18.27
CA GLY A 386 25.29 7.95 19.74
C GLY A 386 25.65 9.28 20.41
N GLY A 387 26.23 10.24 19.67
CA GLY A 387 26.55 11.58 20.15
C GLY A 387 25.53 12.67 19.78
N LEU A 388 24.49 12.35 19.00
CA LEU A 388 23.55 13.34 18.45
C LEU A 388 22.47 13.71 19.49
N GLN A 389 22.81 14.62 20.41
CA GLN A 389 21.99 14.98 21.57
C GLN A 389 20.60 15.55 21.24
N ASN A 390 20.40 16.09 20.03
CA ASN A 390 19.12 16.66 19.59
C ASN A 390 18.32 15.71 18.67
N LEU A 391 18.84 14.51 18.37
CA LEU A 391 18.17 13.55 17.51
C LEU A 391 16.89 13.05 18.19
N ARG A 392 15.74 13.24 17.53
CA ARG A 392 14.42 12.82 17.99
C ARG A 392 13.86 11.65 17.20
N ASN A 393 14.13 11.59 15.90
CA ASN A 393 13.69 10.51 15.03
C ASN A 393 14.86 9.94 14.24
N LEU A 394 15.09 8.64 14.40
CA LEU A 394 16.01 7.86 13.58
C LEU A 394 15.23 6.71 12.94
N ASP A 395 14.99 6.81 11.64
CA ASP A 395 14.39 5.75 10.83
C ASP A 395 15.37 5.27 9.78
N LEU A 396 15.84 4.04 9.96
CA LEU A 396 16.73 3.31 9.05
C LEU A 396 16.08 2.02 8.54
N SER A 397 14.76 1.88 8.68
CA SER A 397 14.02 0.66 8.36
C SER A 397 14.09 0.28 6.88
N ASN A 398 13.79 -0.97 6.55
CA ASN A 398 13.72 -1.46 5.15
C ASN A 398 15.00 -1.16 4.35
N ASN A 399 16.14 -1.65 4.83
CA ASN A 399 17.45 -1.53 4.20
C ASN A 399 18.23 -2.86 4.29
N ALA A 400 19.50 -2.87 3.90
CA ALA A 400 20.40 -4.02 4.06
C ALA A 400 21.51 -3.75 5.10
N LEU A 401 21.22 -2.91 6.11
CA LEU A 401 22.16 -2.57 7.18
C LEU A 401 22.44 -3.79 8.07
N ASN A 402 23.66 -3.89 8.59
CA ASN A 402 24.12 -5.06 9.35
C ASN A 402 25.01 -4.70 10.54
N GLY A 403 25.47 -5.71 11.27
CA GLY A 403 26.28 -5.51 12.49
C GLY A 403 25.42 -5.21 13.72
N SER A 404 26.07 -4.77 14.80
CA SER A 404 25.42 -4.54 16.10
C SER A 404 24.76 -3.16 16.19
N ILE A 405 23.65 -3.08 16.91
CA ILE A 405 22.98 -1.82 17.23
C ILE A 405 23.73 -1.12 18.37
N PRO A 406 24.21 0.13 18.21
CA PRO A 406 24.93 0.85 19.27
C PRO A 406 24.03 1.13 20.47
N VAL A 407 24.42 0.62 21.65
CA VAL A 407 23.68 0.78 22.91
C VAL A 407 23.43 2.25 23.29
N THR A 408 24.33 3.15 22.87
CA THR A 408 24.22 4.59 23.09
C THR A 408 22.93 5.20 22.52
N LEU A 409 22.33 4.60 21.49
CA LEU A 409 21.07 5.08 20.92
C LEU A 409 19.92 5.01 21.93
N PHE A 410 19.88 3.96 22.75
CA PHE A 410 18.86 3.79 23.79
C PHE A 410 18.99 4.80 24.94
N THR A 411 20.16 5.42 25.08
CA THR A 411 20.48 6.40 26.12
C THR A 411 20.45 7.86 25.65
N LEU A 412 20.14 8.11 24.36
CA LEU A 412 20.09 9.47 23.83
C LEU A 412 18.95 10.27 24.49
N PRO A 413 19.21 11.49 24.98
CA PRO A 413 18.25 12.20 25.83
C PRO A 413 17.00 12.68 25.09
N ALA A 414 17.12 12.98 23.79
CA ALA A 414 16.03 13.52 22.98
C ALA A 414 15.38 12.49 22.03
N LEU A 415 15.94 11.28 21.91
CA LEU A 415 15.47 10.30 20.94
C LEU A 415 14.10 9.76 21.37
N GLN A 416 13.11 9.91 20.50
CA GLN A 416 11.72 9.52 20.71
C GLN A 416 11.35 8.30 19.84
N VAL A 417 11.82 8.27 18.59
CA VAL A 417 11.49 7.24 17.61
C VAL A 417 12.77 6.58 17.11
N LEU A 418 12.84 5.26 17.22
CA LEU A 418 13.92 4.42 16.72
C LEU A 418 13.35 3.26 15.88
N GLN A 419 13.39 3.42 14.57
CA GLN A 419 12.87 2.45 13.60
C GLN A 419 14.05 1.79 12.86
N LEU A 420 14.34 0.53 13.17
CA LEU A 420 15.46 -0.25 12.61
C LEU A 420 14.99 -1.55 11.94
N ASN A 421 13.68 -1.75 11.82
CA ASN A 421 13.08 -2.99 11.36
C ASN A 421 13.39 -3.30 9.88
N ARG A 422 13.29 -4.58 9.51
CA ARG A 422 13.56 -5.08 8.14
C ARG A 422 14.96 -4.72 7.66
N ASN A 423 15.95 -5.18 8.41
CA ASN A 423 17.38 -5.04 8.13
C ASN A 423 18.09 -6.39 8.41
N LYS A 424 19.43 -6.37 8.49
CA LYS A 424 20.28 -7.53 8.81
C LYS A 424 21.10 -7.27 10.08
N PHE A 425 20.58 -6.49 11.03
CA PHE A 425 21.26 -6.26 12.30
C PHE A 425 21.37 -7.57 13.08
N SER A 426 22.53 -7.83 13.66
CA SER A 426 22.86 -9.10 14.32
C SER A 426 23.69 -8.86 15.58
N GLY A 427 23.91 -9.93 16.34
CA GLY A 427 24.55 -9.86 17.66
C GLY A 427 23.53 -9.70 18.80
N GLU A 428 24.04 -9.52 20.01
CA GLU A 428 23.21 -9.37 21.21
C GLU A 428 22.88 -7.89 21.48
N LEU A 429 21.70 -7.61 22.02
CA LEU A 429 21.38 -6.29 22.57
C LEU A 429 21.99 -6.17 23.96
N GLU A 430 22.92 -5.23 24.13
CA GLU A 430 23.62 -5.01 25.40
C GLU A 430 22.69 -4.36 26.46
N GLU A 431 22.91 -4.71 27.73
CA GLU A 431 22.28 -4.01 28.86
C GLU A 431 22.80 -2.56 28.94
N PHE A 432 21.91 -1.65 29.34
CA PHE A 432 22.26 -0.23 29.49
C PHE A 432 21.82 0.34 30.84
N SER A 433 22.65 1.24 31.36
CA SER A 433 22.39 1.98 32.59
C SER A 433 21.94 3.41 32.29
N ASN A 434 21.20 4.02 33.23
CA ASN A 434 20.81 5.44 33.22
C ASN A 434 19.66 5.75 32.23
N VAL A 435 18.47 5.22 32.55
CA VAL A 435 17.24 5.26 31.73
C VAL A 435 16.58 6.64 31.71
N SER A 436 17.32 7.69 31.33
CA SER A 436 16.81 9.05 31.13
C SER A 436 16.35 9.30 29.69
N SER A 437 15.94 8.25 28.99
CA SER A 437 15.61 8.29 27.56
C SER A 437 14.19 8.83 27.33
N SER A 438 14.02 9.56 26.23
CA SER A 438 12.72 10.06 25.77
C SER A 438 12.02 9.09 24.81
N LEU A 439 12.51 7.85 24.68
CA LEU A 439 11.99 6.88 23.72
C LEU A 439 10.51 6.57 23.97
N GLU A 440 9.73 6.72 22.91
CA GLU A 440 8.30 6.43 22.84
C GLU A 440 8.02 5.26 21.90
N ASP A 441 8.84 5.09 20.86
CA ASP A 441 8.65 4.10 19.80
C ASP A 441 9.98 3.42 19.43
N VAL A 442 10.01 2.10 19.58
CA VAL A 442 11.14 1.25 19.23
C VAL A 442 10.66 0.06 18.40
N ASP A 443 11.08 -0.01 17.14
CA ASP A 443 10.87 -1.17 16.27
C ASP A 443 12.21 -1.75 15.81
N LEU A 444 12.51 -2.94 16.30
CA LEU A 444 13.70 -3.72 15.93
C LEU A 444 13.33 -5.00 15.17
N SER A 445 12.08 -5.13 14.72
CA SER A 445 11.57 -6.36 14.12
C SER A 445 12.21 -6.72 12.79
N ASP A 446 12.06 -7.97 12.36
CA ASP A 446 12.57 -8.47 11.07
C ASP A 446 14.09 -8.21 10.92
N ASN A 447 14.88 -8.74 11.85
CA ASN A 447 16.33 -8.64 11.89
C ASN A 447 16.95 -10.00 12.31
N GLU A 448 18.26 -10.04 12.52
CA GLU A 448 19.02 -11.23 12.93
C GLU A 448 19.54 -11.12 14.39
N LEU A 449 18.90 -10.29 15.23
CA LEU A 449 19.31 -10.06 16.63
C LEU A 449 19.15 -11.34 17.44
N GLN A 450 20.10 -11.62 18.33
CA GLN A 450 20.14 -12.85 19.11
C GLN A 450 20.42 -12.58 20.60
N GLY A 451 20.55 -13.63 21.39
CA GLY A 451 20.78 -13.51 22.83
C GLY A 451 19.47 -13.32 23.61
N ASN A 452 19.58 -12.86 24.85
CA ASN A 452 18.42 -12.54 25.67
C ASN A 452 17.99 -11.09 25.42
N ILE A 453 16.71 -10.78 25.63
CA ILE A 453 16.25 -9.39 25.65
C ILE A 453 16.81 -8.71 26.92
N PRO A 454 17.53 -7.58 26.82
CA PRO A 454 18.09 -6.89 27.98
C PRO A 454 16.98 -6.36 28.88
N LYS A 455 17.13 -6.48 30.20
CA LYS A 455 16.12 -6.04 31.17
C LYS A 455 15.94 -4.53 31.15
N SER A 456 17.00 -3.78 30.85
CA SER A 456 16.97 -2.33 30.76
C SER A 456 15.96 -1.78 29.75
N ILE A 457 15.56 -2.55 28.72
CA ILE A 457 14.52 -2.10 27.76
C ILE A 457 13.14 -1.95 28.42
N PHE A 458 12.84 -2.77 29.42
CA PHE A 458 11.56 -2.73 30.14
C PHE A 458 11.54 -1.65 31.23
N GLU A 459 12.67 -1.00 31.48
CA GLU A 459 12.76 0.17 32.37
C GLU A 459 12.39 1.49 31.67
N LEU A 460 12.23 1.48 30.33
CA LEU A 460 11.84 2.65 29.53
C LEU A 460 10.36 3.01 29.74
N SER A 461 10.08 3.81 30.77
CA SER A 461 8.70 4.09 31.20
C SER A 461 7.84 4.89 30.21
N ASN A 462 8.46 5.64 29.29
CA ASN A 462 7.76 6.45 28.27
C ASN A 462 7.40 5.65 27.02
N LEU A 463 7.88 4.40 26.90
CA LEU A 463 7.71 3.61 25.70
C LEU A 463 6.23 3.23 25.50
N LYS A 464 5.71 3.56 24.32
CA LYS A 464 4.33 3.30 23.88
C LYS A 464 4.28 2.14 22.90
N TYR A 465 5.28 2.04 22.03
CA TYR A 465 5.39 1.00 21.02
C TYR A 465 6.72 0.26 21.16
N LEU A 466 6.64 -1.07 21.32
CA LEU A 466 7.80 -1.96 21.32
C LEU A 466 7.55 -3.15 20.40
N SER A 467 8.36 -3.28 19.36
CA SER A 467 8.38 -4.45 18.50
C SER A 467 9.78 -5.05 18.44
N LEU A 468 9.89 -6.30 18.86
CA LEU A 468 11.11 -7.14 18.81
C LEU A 468 10.88 -8.39 17.96
N ALA A 469 9.81 -8.41 17.18
CA ALA A 469 9.34 -9.57 16.45
C ALA A 469 10.33 -10.06 15.39
N SER A 470 10.19 -11.31 14.94
CA SER A 470 10.97 -11.87 13.82
C SER A 470 12.47 -11.68 13.98
N ASN A 471 13.01 -12.15 15.10
CA ASN A 471 14.43 -12.14 15.43
C ASN A 471 14.86 -13.53 15.98
N ASN A 472 16.10 -13.65 16.47
CA ASN A 472 16.64 -14.84 17.10
C ASN A 472 16.75 -14.72 18.63
N PHE A 473 15.95 -13.87 19.28
CA PHE A 473 15.97 -13.75 20.74
C PHE A 473 15.58 -15.08 21.40
N LYS A 474 16.26 -15.42 22.49
CA LYS A 474 16.09 -16.68 23.23
C LYS A 474 15.91 -16.42 24.73
N GLY A 475 15.62 -17.49 25.45
CA GLY A 475 15.46 -17.47 26.90
C GLY A 475 14.00 -17.34 27.34
N THR A 476 13.81 -17.22 28.65
CA THR A 476 12.49 -17.12 29.26
C THR A 476 12.20 -15.66 29.61
N LEU A 477 11.08 -15.12 29.12
CA LEU A 477 10.59 -13.80 29.52
C LEU A 477 9.47 -13.97 30.54
N GLU A 478 9.63 -13.34 31.69
CA GLU A 478 8.58 -13.21 32.69
C GLU A 478 7.76 -11.96 32.41
N LEU A 479 6.45 -12.13 32.19
CA LEU A 479 5.55 -11.04 31.87
C LEU A 479 5.50 -9.95 32.96
N ASP A 480 5.77 -10.29 34.22
CA ASP A 480 5.85 -9.34 35.34
C ASP A 480 6.82 -8.16 35.07
N LEU A 481 7.85 -8.36 34.24
CA LEU A 481 8.81 -7.30 33.86
C LEU A 481 8.16 -6.16 33.07
N ILE A 482 7.07 -6.43 32.34
CA ILE A 482 6.35 -5.47 31.49
C ILE A 482 5.43 -4.58 32.34
N GLY A 483 5.05 -5.04 33.55
CA GLY A 483 4.17 -4.29 34.45
C GLY A 483 4.70 -2.89 34.80
N CYS A 484 6.00 -2.64 34.68
CA CYS A 484 6.58 -1.32 34.94
C CYS A 484 6.37 -0.31 33.79
N MET A 485 5.99 -0.75 32.59
CA MET A 485 5.90 0.07 31.38
C MET A 485 4.53 0.72 31.20
N ARG A 486 4.19 1.69 32.04
CA ARG A 486 2.82 2.24 32.16
C ARG A 486 2.24 2.86 30.88
N SER A 487 3.08 3.35 29.98
CA SER A 487 2.66 3.98 28.72
C SER A 487 2.54 3.00 27.55
N LEU A 488 2.92 1.74 27.73
CA LEU A 488 2.97 0.75 26.64
C LEU A 488 1.56 0.39 26.17
N SER A 489 1.29 0.64 24.89
CA SER A 489 0.04 0.31 24.21
C SER A 489 0.21 -0.77 23.14
N TYR A 490 1.39 -0.87 22.52
CA TYR A 490 1.71 -1.86 21.50
C TYR A 490 2.91 -2.71 21.92
N LEU A 491 2.74 -4.03 21.92
CA LEU A 491 3.80 -5.00 22.18
C LEU A 491 3.77 -6.14 21.17
N ASP A 492 4.89 -6.34 20.49
CA ASP A 492 5.11 -7.47 19.60
C ASP A 492 6.43 -8.19 19.91
N LEU A 493 6.33 -9.44 20.36
CA LEU A 493 7.47 -10.32 20.67
C LEU A 493 7.52 -11.55 19.74
N SER A 494 6.69 -11.54 18.71
CA SER A 494 6.39 -12.68 17.86
C SER A 494 7.61 -13.29 17.17
N SER A 495 7.52 -14.56 16.79
CA SER A 495 8.49 -15.21 15.89
C SER A 495 9.95 -15.10 16.37
N ASN A 496 10.15 -15.37 17.66
CA ASN A 496 11.47 -15.50 18.30
C ASN A 496 11.63 -16.93 18.85
N LYS A 497 12.76 -17.21 19.52
CA LYS A 497 13.02 -18.47 20.27
C LYS A 497 12.73 -18.30 21.76
N LEU A 498 11.75 -17.46 22.08
CA LEU A 498 11.37 -17.11 23.45
C LEU A 498 10.41 -18.14 24.04
N SER A 499 10.48 -18.30 25.36
CA SER A 499 9.42 -18.93 26.14
C SER A 499 8.84 -17.91 27.11
N ILE A 500 7.56 -17.59 26.98
CA ILE A 500 6.90 -16.60 27.83
C ILE A 500 6.24 -17.29 29.03
N SER A 501 6.49 -16.76 30.22
CA SER A 501 5.89 -17.24 31.47
C SER A 501 5.22 -16.11 32.25
N ASN A 502 4.19 -16.45 33.04
CA ASN A 502 3.38 -15.46 33.76
C ASN A 502 4.05 -14.90 35.04
N GLY A 503 5.28 -15.28 35.36
CA GLY A 503 5.95 -14.84 36.60
C GLY A 503 5.25 -15.33 37.88
N SER A 504 5.29 -14.49 38.93
CA SER A 504 4.89 -14.83 40.31
C SER A 504 3.38 -14.81 40.58
N GLY A 505 2.55 -14.51 39.58
CA GLY A 505 1.08 -14.62 39.64
C GLY A 505 0.36 -13.58 40.52
N ASN A 506 1.08 -12.64 41.14
CA ASN A 506 0.53 -11.71 42.13
C ASN A 506 0.15 -10.32 41.58
N SER A 507 0.26 -10.05 40.28
CA SER A 507 0.29 -8.66 39.77
C SER A 507 -0.53 -8.38 38.49
N SER A 508 -1.67 -9.05 38.31
CA SER A 508 -2.60 -8.76 37.19
C SER A 508 -3.08 -7.30 37.14
N LEU A 509 -3.08 -6.59 38.28
CA LEU A 509 -3.53 -5.20 38.41
C LEU A 509 -2.48 -4.15 38.02
N LEU A 510 -1.21 -4.53 37.81
CA LEU A 510 -0.10 -3.61 37.52
C LEU A 510 0.29 -3.59 36.04
N PHE A 511 -0.33 -4.41 35.19
CA PHE A 511 -0.03 -4.48 33.76
C PHE A 511 -0.53 -3.22 33.01
N PRO A 512 0.22 -2.66 32.05
CA PRO A 512 -0.21 -1.49 31.28
C PRO A 512 -1.48 -1.72 30.45
N SER A 513 -2.10 -0.63 30.00
CA SER A 513 -3.26 -0.66 29.10
C SER A 513 -2.82 -0.94 27.65
N ILE A 514 -2.41 -2.18 27.40
CA ILE A 514 -2.03 -2.67 26.08
C ILE A 514 -3.29 -2.77 25.20
N THR A 515 -3.28 -2.11 24.05
CA THR A 515 -4.33 -2.18 23.03
C THR A 515 -3.99 -3.21 21.94
N THR A 516 -2.70 -3.41 21.67
CA THR A 516 -2.21 -4.42 20.71
C THR A 516 -1.17 -5.33 21.35
N LEU A 517 -1.47 -6.63 21.36
CA LEU A 517 -0.57 -7.66 21.86
C LEU A 517 -0.38 -8.78 20.82
N LYS A 518 0.87 -9.03 20.45
CA LYS A 518 1.26 -10.11 19.54
C LYS A 518 2.34 -10.98 20.16
N LEU A 519 1.98 -12.24 20.42
CA LEU A 519 2.86 -13.26 21.04
C LEU A 519 2.87 -14.52 20.17
N VAL A 520 2.97 -14.36 18.86
CA VAL A 520 2.97 -15.48 17.90
C VAL A 520 4.25 -16.30 18.06
N SER A 521 4.17 -17.63 18.04
CA SER A 521 5.37 -18.49 18.14
C SER A 521 6.24 -18.25 19.39
N CYS A 522 5.61 -17.97 20.54
CA CYS A 522 6.29 -17.65 21.81
C CYS A 522 6.30 -18.80 22.83
N ASN A 523 6.02 -20.02 22.39
CA ASN A 523 5.98 -21.24 23.21
C ASN A 523 5.03 -21.13 24.43
N LEU A 524 3.92 -20.40 24.28
CA LEU A 524 2.90 -20.25 25.32
C LEU A 524 2.14 -21.57 25.53
N THR A 525 1.89 -21.93 26.79
CA THR A 525 1.08 -23.12 27.15
C THR A 525 -0.30 -22.77 27.71
N ILE A 526 -0.51 -21.52 28.13
CA ILE A 526 -1.77 -20.99 28.66
C ILE A 526 -1.98 -19.56 28.16
N ILE A 527 -3.23 -19.12 28.06
CA ILE A 527 -3.56 -17.71 27.78
C ILE A 527 -3.08 -16.87 28.99
N PRO A 528 -2.32 -15.77 28.78
CA PRO A 528 -1.88 -14.90 29.87
C PRO A 528 -3.06 -14.36 30.72
N PRO A 529 -3.12 -14.63 32.03
CA PRO A 529 -4.27 -14.29 32.88
C PRO A 529 -4.55 -12.79 33.01
N PHE A 530 -3.53 -11.94 32.79
CA PHE A 530 -3.72 -10.49 32.85
C PHE A 530 -4.70 -9.96 31.78
N LEU A 531 -4.92 -10.73 30.71
CA LEU A 531 -5.82 -10.38 29.60
C LEU A 531 -7.30 -10.32 30.01
N GLU A 532 -7.69 -11.06 31.05
CA GLU A 532 -9.10 -11.17 31.50
C GLU A 532 -9.72 -9.81 31.84
N HIS A 533 -8.90 -8.84 32.29
CA HIS A 533 -9.35 -7.54 32.76
C HIS A 533 -8.97 -6.39 31.80
N LYS A 534 -8.61 -6.67 30.54
CA LYS A 534 -8.19 -5.66 29.55
C LYS A 534 -9.36 -5.20 28.68
N LEU A 535 -9.96 -4.08 29.09
CA LEU A 535 -11.15 -3.50 28.44
C LEU A 535 -10.84 -2.61 27.23
N ASP A 536 -9.57 -2.26 26.99
CA ASP A 536 -9.15 -1.36 25.89
C ASP A 536 -8.47 -2.13 24.73
N MET A 537 -8.42 -3.47 24.79
CA MET A 537 -7.76 -4.32 23.80
C MET A 537 -8.48 -4.27 22.44
N THR A 538 -7.74 -3.99 21.36
CA THR A 538 -8.27 -3.98 19.99
C THR A 538 -7.68 -5.10 19.14
N PHE A 539 -6.44 -5.51 19.40
CA PHE A 539 -5.73 -6.51 18.60
C PHE A 539 -5.00 -7.53 19.48
N LEU A 540 -5.39 -8.82 19.36
CA LEU A 540 -4.78 -9.92 20.09
C LEU A 540 -4.41 -11.07 19.14
N ASP A 541 -3.12 -11.40 19.08
CA ASP A 541 -2.60 -12.55 18.34
C ASP A 541 -1.77 -13.46 19.24
N LEU A 542 -2.28 -14.66 19.49
CA LEU A 542 -1.64 -15.73 20.26
C LEU A 542 -1.41 -16.98 19.40
N SER A 543 -1.39 -16.83 18.07
CA SER A 543 -1.27 -17.94 17.13
C SER A 543 0.06 -18.68 17.23
N ASN A 544 0.10 -19.90 16.71
CA ASN A 544 1.29 -20.76 16.65
C ASN A 544 1.95 -20.96 18.02
N ASN A 545 1.18 -21.39 19.00
CA ASN A 545 1.66 -21.68 20.36
C ASN A 545 1.23 -23.11 20.77
N GLN A 546 1.43 -23.45 22.04
CA GLN A 546 1.08 -24.76 22.62
C GLN A 546 -0.08 -24.63 23.62
N ILE A 547 -0.96 -23.64 23.42
CA ILE A 547 -2.03 -23.35 24.37
C ILE A 547 -3.11 -24.43 24.27
N GLY A 548 -3.34 -25.14 25.37
CA GLY A 548 -4.33 -26.21 25.46
C GLY A 548 -5.58 -25.85 26.26
N GLY A 549 -6.53 -26.79 26.31
CA GLY A 549 -7.74 -26.67 27.13
C GLY A 549 -8.88 -25.93 26.43
N ALA A 550 -9.66 -25.16 27.19
CA ALA A 550 -10.79 -24.40 26.71
C ALA A 550 -10.39 -22.99 26.26
N ILE A 551 -11.02 -22.47 25.21
CA ILE A 551 -11.06 -21.02 24.99
C ILE A 551 -12.05 -20.44 26.01
N PRO A 552 -11.61 -19.56 26.94
CA PRO A 552 -12.44 -19.12 28.06
C PRO A 552 -13.49 -18.07 27.65
N LYS A 553 -14.64 -18.05 28.33
CA LYS A 553 -15.77 -17.14 28.02
C LYS A 553 -15.41 -15.66 28.03
N TRP A 554 -14.52 -15.25 28.94
CA TRP A 554 -14.14 -13.85 29.10
C TRP A 554 -13.37 -13.32 27.88
N ILE A 555 -12.81 -14.18 27.02
CA ILE A 555 -12.06 -13.73 25.83
C ILE A 555 -12.94 -12.88 24.91
N TRP A 556 -14.24 -13.15 24.86
CA TRP A 556 -15.21 -12.41 24.04
C TRP A 556 -15.60 -11.05 24.63
N SER A 557 -15.21 -10.78 25.88
CA SER A 557 -15.50 -9.53 26.60
C SER A 557 -14.30 -8.58 26.67
N ILE A 558 -13.11 -9.01 26.22
CA ILE A 558 -11.95 -8.13 26.13
C ILE A 558 -12.23 -6.99 25.15
N GLY A 559 -11.67 -5.81 25.40
CA GLY A 559 -11.90 -4.64 24.55
C GLY A 559 -13.29 -4.01 24.68
N ASN A 560 -14.19 -4.53 25.54
CA ASN A 560 -15.56 -4.05 25.70
C ASN A 560 -16.29 -3.85 24.35
N SER A 561 -16.26 -4.87 23.49
CA SER A 561 -16.76 -4.85 22.10
C SER A 561 -15.93 -4.05 21.08
N GLY A 562 -14.75 -3.54 21.47
CA GLY A 562 -13.77 -2.89 20.60
C GLY A 562 -12.69 -3.80 20.01
N LEU A 563 -12.73 -5.12 20.29
CA LEU A 563 -11.78 -6.08 19.72
C LEU A 563 -12.04 -6.25 18.21
N SER A 564 -11.08 -5.86 17.38
CA SER A 564 -11.12 -5.96 15.92
C SER A 564 -10.29 -7.11 15.36
N TYR A 565 -9.39 -7.69 16.16
CA TYR A 565 -8.56 -8.83 15.73
C TYR A 565 -8.34 -9.82 16.85
N LEU A 566 -8.74 -11.08 16.63
CA LEU A 566 -8.48 -12.21 17.52
C LEU A 566 -7.98 -13.40 16.71
N ASN A 567 -6.69 -13.73 16.86
CA ASN A 567 -6.09 -14.92 16.26
C ASN A 567 -5.59 -15.88 17.35
N LEU A 568 -6.19 -17.08 17.38
CA LEU A 568 -5.87 -18.18 18.28
C LEU A 568 -5.47 -19.44 17.49
N SER A 569 -5.16 -19.30 16.21
CA SER A 569 -4.85 -20.42 15.32
C SER A 569 -3.56 -21.15 15.69
N TYR A 570 -3.37 -22.37 15.16
CA TYR A 570 -2.19 -23.21 15.44
C TYR A 570 -1.90 -23.36 16.94
N ASN A 571 -2.90 -23.84 17.68
CA ASN A 571 -2.81 -24.11 19.11
C ASN A 571 -3.41 -25.51 19.40
N LEU A 572 -3.60 -25.83 20.67
CA LEU A 572 -4.11 -27.12 21.15
C LEU A 572 -5.48 -26.99 21.84
N PHE A 573 -6.26 -25.95 21.51
CA PHE A 573 -7.58 -25.74 22.11
C PHE A 573 -8.54 -26.86 21.73
N THR A 574 -9.34 -27.34 22.69
CA THR A 574 -10.20 -28.53 22.54
C THR A 574 -11.70 -28.21 22.48
N TYR A 575 -12.12 -27.07 23.02
CA TYR A 575 -13.49 -26.57 22.90
C TYR A 575 -13.54 -25.06 23.16
N VAL A 576 -14.61 -24.42 22.68
CA VAL A 576 -14.97 -23.04 23.05
C VAL A 576 -15.91 -23.09 24.24
N ASP A 577 -15.53 -22.50 25.36
CA ASP A 577 -16.43 -22.34 26.49
C ASP A 577 -17.38 -21.19 26.15
N VAL A 578 -18.62 -21.50 25.77
CA VAL A 578 -19.60 -20.52 25.25
C VAL A 578 -20.65 -20.19 26.33
N PRO A 579 -21.22 -18.98 26.32
CA PRO A 579 -22.67 -18.79 26.34
C PRO A 579 -23.15 -18.72 24.88
N TYR A 580 -24.22 -19.43 24.52
CA TYR A 580 -24.74 -19.59 23.15
C TYR A 580 -25.05 -18.31 22.33
N ALA A 581 -24.74 -17.11 22.82
CA ALA A 581 -24.68 -15.88 22.04
C ALA A 581 -23.63 -14.93 22.66
N PRO A 582 -22.82 -14.21 21.86
CA PRO A 582 -22.03 -13.09 22.38
C PRO A 582 -22.98 -12.04 23.00
N PRO A 583 -22.57 -11.35 24.07
CA PRO A 583 -23.43 -10.38 24.73
C PRO A 583 -23.92 -9.30 23.75
N LEU A 584 -25.16 -8.85 23.93
CA LEU A 584 -25.94 -7.90 23.11
C LEU A 584 -25.31 -6.50 22.90
N ASN A 585 -24.04 -6.30 23.25
CA ASN A 585 -23.32 -5.02 23.16
C ASN A 585 -22.45 -4.86 21.90
N PHE A 586 -22.29 -5.88 21.05
CA PHE A 586 -21.69 -5.70 19.73
C PHE A 586 -22.67 -4.95 18.81
N SER A 587 -22.59 -3.62 18.85
CA SER A 587 -23.29 -2.74 17.93
C SER A 587 -22.80 -2.99 16.50
N MET A 588 -23.72 -2.97 15.52
CA MET A 588 -23.38 -2.98 14.08
C MET A 588 -22.48 -1.81 13.65
N ASN A 589 -22.29 -0.80 14.51
CA ASN A 589 -21.44 0.36 14.27
C ASN A 589 -20.01 0.20 14.84
N SER A 590 -19.65 -0.98 15.35
CA SER A 590 -18.31 -1.26 15.90
C SER A 590 -17.31 -1.58 14.78
N SER A 591 -16.01 -1.44 15.06
CA SER A 591 -14.95 -1.83 14.13
C SER A 591 -15.09 -3.28 13.67
N SER A 592 -14.79 -3.55 12.40
CA SER A 592 -14.85 -4.91 11.81
C SER A 592 -13.93 -5.87 12.55
N MET A 593 -14.38 -7.12 12.75
CA MET A 593 -13.62 -8.15 13.48
C MET A 593 -13.02 -9.21 12.56
N ILE A 594 -11.76 -9.57 12.80
CA ILE A 594 -11.11 -10.78 12.28
C ILE A 594 -11.10 -11.81 13.41
N LEU A 595 -11.69 -12.98 13.16
CA LEU A 595 -11.72 -14.10 14.08
C LEU A 595 -11.11 -15.34 13.42
N ASP A 596 -9.95 -15.73 13.91
CA ASP A 596 -9.22 -16.89 13.40
C ASP A 596 -8.98 -17.92 14.52
N LEU A 597 -9.62 -19.08 14.37
CA LEU A 597 -9.49 -20.24 15.27
C LEU A 597 -8.94 -21.49 14.54
N HIS A 598 -8.38 -21.33 13.34
CA HIS A 598 -8.02 -22.48 12.52
C HIS A 598 -6.88 -23.32 13.11
N SER A 599 -6.73 -24.57 12.69
CA SER A 599 -5.64 -25.45 13.11
C SER A 599 -5.58 -25.63 14.64
N ASN A 600 -6.68 -26.11 15.22
CA ASN A 600 -6.80 -26.42 16.63
C ASN A 600 -7.37 -27.85 16.81
N LEU A 601 -7.68 -28.22 18.05
CA LEU A 601 -8.33 -29.49 18.40
C LEU A 601 -9.82 -29.31 18.75
N LEU A 602 -10.46 -28.23 18.29
CA LEU A 602 -11.81 -27.83 18.73
C LEU A 602 -12.85 -28.88 18.32
N ARG A 603 -13.68 -29.30 19.28
CA ARG A 603 -14.76 -30.28 19.11
C ARG A 603 -16.12 -29.71 19.46
N GLY A 604 -17.16 -30.44 19.08
CA GLY A 604 -18.54 -30.12 19.45
C GLY A 604 -19.24 -29.25 18.40
N PRO A 605 -20.21 -28.42 18.83
CA PRO A 605 -20.96 -27.59 17.90
C PRO A 605 -20.15 -26.39 17.40
N ILE A 606 -20.47 -25.92 16.19
CA ILE A 606 -19.86 -24.72 15.60
C ILE A 606 -20.26 -23.49 16.45
N PRO A 607 -19.31 -22.73 16.99
CA PRO A 607 -19.61 -21.55 17.81
C PRO A 607 -20.15 -20.39 16.97
N LEU A 608 -21.15 -19.65 17.49
CA LEU A 608 -21.68 -18.47 16.82
C LEU A 608 -20.67 -17.30 16.93
N PRO A 609 -20.31 -16.65 15.81
CA PRO A 609 -19.36 -15.55 15.82
C PRO A 609 -20.02 -14.23 16.26
N PRO A 610 -19.24 -13.20 16.62
CA PRO A 610 -19.74 -11.83 16.72
C PRO A 610 -20.32 -11.33 15.39
N PRO A 611 -21.47 -10.62 15.37
CA PRO A 611 -22.14 -10.21 14.11
C PRO A 611 -21.34 -9.26 13.21
N ASN A 612 -20.33 -8.57 13.72
CA ASN A 612 -19.44 -7.66 12.99
C ASN A 612 -18.18 -8.36 12.43
N THR A 613 -18.18 -9.70 12.36
CA THR A 613 -17.03 -10.48 11.87
C THR A 613 -16.91 -10.39 10.34
N LEU A 614 -15.78 -9.88 9.88
CA LEU A 614 -15.41 -9.73 8.47
C LEU A 614 -14.72 -10.98 7.92
N ILE A 615 -13.79 -11.55 8.69
CA ILE A 615 -13.05 -12.78 8.36
C ILE A 615 -13.30 -13.79 9.47
N LEU A 616 -13.83 -14.95 9.10
CA LEU A 616 -14.16 -16.04 10.01
C LEU A 616 -13.48 -17.34 9.54
N ASP A 617 -12.44 -17.76 10.23
CA ASP A 617 -11.74 -19.01 9.93
C ASP A 617 -11.85 -20.02 11.07
N TYR A 618 -12.62 -21.08 10.84
CA TYR A 618 -12.81 -22.23 11.72
C TYR A 618 -12.22 -23.53 11.13
N SER A 619 -11.41 -23.42 10.09
CA SER A 619 -10.88 -24.59 9.38
C SER A 619 -9.93 -25.44 10.22
N ASN A 620 -9.66 -26.66 9.79
CA ASN A 620 -8.67 -27.56 10.40
C ASN A 620 -8.95 -27.79 11.90
N ASN A 621 -10.16 -28.27 12.20
CA ASN A 621 -10.63 -28.58 13.55
C ASN A 621 -11.41 -29.90 13.55
N PHE A 622 -12.11 -30.23 14.63
CA PHE A 622 -12.91 -31.45 14.77
C PHE A 622 -14.39 -31.16 15.09
N PHE A 623 -14.96 -30.10 14.50
CA PHE A 623 -16.40 -29.82 14.61
C PHE A 623 -17.22 -30.92 13.95
N THR A 624 -18.32 -31.34 14.58
CA THR A 624 -19.14 -32.49 14.12
C THR A 624 -20.62 -32.17 13.90
N SER A 625 -21.10 -31.02 14.37
CA SER A 625 -22.52 -30.63 14.25
C SER A 625 -22.82 -30.01 12.89
N SER A 626 -24.05 -30.10 12.40
CA SER A 626 -24.54 -29.30 11.27
C SER A 626 -24.46 -27.80 11.52
N ILE A 627 -24.35 -27.01 10.44
CA ILE A 627 -24.45 -25.55 10.50
C ILE A 627 -25.85 -25.17 11.04
N PRO A 628 -25.95 -24.38 12.13
CA PRO A 628 -27.23 -23.91 12.65
C PRO A 628 -28.01 -23.09 11.61
N SER A 629 -29.34 -23.20 11.57
CA SER A 629 -30.16 -22.46 10.60
C SER A 629 -30.11 -20.94 10.77
N ASN A 630 -29.87 -20.46 11.98
CA ASN A 630 -29.69 -19.05 12.31
C ASN A 630 -28.23 -18.57 12.17
N PHE A 631 -27.29 -19.40 11.73
CA PHE A 631 -25.87 -19.02 11.66
C PHE A 631 -25.65 -17.79 10.77
N SER A 632 -26.39 -17.69 9.66
CA SER A 632 -26.24 -16.59 8.70
C SER A 632 -26.67 -15.21 9.23
N SER A 633 -27.49 -15.13 10.29
CA SER A 633 -27.79 -13.84 10.91
C SER A 633 -26.58 -13.21 11.61
N TYR A 634 -25.51 -13.98 11.80
CA TYR A 634 -24.24 -13.53 12.36
C TYR A 634 -23.17 -13.26 11.28
N LEU A 635 -23.52 -13.42 10.00
CA LEU A 635 -22.63 -13.14 8.87
C LEU A 635 -23.05 -11.94 7.99
N PRO A 636 -23.72 -10.88 8.50
CA PRO A 636 -24.27 -9.82 7.66
C PRO A 636 -23.19 -8.98 6.94
N PHE A 637 -21.93 -9.04 7.39
CA PHE A 637 -20.80 -8.31 6.81
C PHE A 637 -19.60 -9.21 6.50
N THR A 638 -19.74 -10.53 6.65
CA THR A 638 -18.63 -11.46 6.48
C THR A 638 -18.23 -11.55 5.01
N LEU A 639 -16.95 -11.32 4.73
CA LEU A 639 -16.35 -11.47 3.39
C LEU A 639 -15.76 -12.87 3.21
N PHE A 640 -15.16 -13.42 4.27
CA PHE A 640 -14.49 -14.71 4.25
C PHE A 640 -15.06 -15.63 5.32
N PHE A 641 -15.55 -16.80 4.92
CA PHE A 641 -15.98 -17.84 5.83
C PHE A 641 -15.40 -19.20 5.44
N SER A 642 -14.61 -19.79 6.34
CA SER A 642 -14.05 -21.13 6.17
C SER A 642 -14.41 -22.06 7.33
N LEU A 643 -14.93 -23.24 6.98
CA LEU A 643 -15.15 -24.40 7.86
C LEU A 643 -14.38 -25.63 7.36
N SER A 644 -13.42 -25.44 6.46
CA SER A 644 -12.78 -26.55 5.76
C SER A 644 -12.04 -27.52 6.68
N ASN A 645 -11.86 -28.76 6.23
CA ASN A 645 -11.15 -29.82 6.97
C ASN A 645 -11.65 -29.98 8.41
N ASN A 646 -12.92 -30.36 8.52
CA ASN A 646 -13.61 -30.66 9.78
C ASN A 646 -14.38 -31.99 9.63
N SER A 647 -15.32 -32.28 10.53
CA SER A 647 -16.22 -33.45 10.43
C SER A 647 -17.70 -33.03 10.44
N VAL A 648 -18.00 -31.84 9.91
CA VAL A 648 -19.34 -31.26 9.90
C VAL A 648 -20.24 -32.06 8.96
N ALA A 649 -21.43 -32.44 9.44
CA ALA A 649 -22.40 -33.23 8.69
C ALA A 649 -23.75 -32.51 8.51
N GLY A 650 -24.62 -33.06 7.67
CA GLY A 650 -25.94 -32.49 7.37
C GLY A 650 -25.93 -31.58 6.15
N ASN A 651 -27.05 -30.90 5.91
CA ASN A 651 -27.22 -30.09 4.70
C ASN A 651 -26.63 -28.69 4.88
N ILE A 652 -26.18 -28.08 3.78
CA ILE A 652 -25.86 -26.65 3.74
C ILE A 652 -27.19 -25.87 3.84
N PRO A 653 -27.43 -25.06 4.88
CA PRO A 653 -28.70 -24.40 5.08
C PRO A 653 -28.91 -23.30 4.02
N PRO A 654 -30.11 -23.19 3.38
CA PRO A 654 -30.39 -22.14 2.41
C PRO A 654 -30.24 -20.72 2.97
N SER A 655 -30.36 -20.56 4.29
CA SER A 655 -30.17 -19.28 4.97
C SER A 655 -28.76 -18.71 4.82
N ILE A 656 -27.75 -19.52 4.41
CA ILE A 656 -26.39 -19.03 4.11
C ILE A 656 -26.40 -17.90 3.07
N CYS A 657 -27.38 -17.89 2.18
CA CYS A 657 -27.54 -16.88 1.14
C CYS A 657 -27.98 -15.51 1.69
N ASN A 658 -28.36 -15.41 2.97
CA ASN A 658 -28.56 -14.12 3.64
C ASN A 658 -27.24 -13.40 3.94
N ALA A 659 -26.09 -14.07 3.84
CA ALA A 659 -24.77 -13.46 4.01
C ALA A 659 -24.33 -12.83 2.69
N THR A 660 -24.91 -11.67 2.34
CA THR A 660 -24.83 -11.08 1.00
C THR A 660 -23.45 -10.54 0.60
N TYR A 661 -22.55 -10.32 1.58
CA TYR A 661 -21.19 -9.81 1.34
C TYR A 661 -20.13 -10.91 1.20
N LEU A 662 -20.51 -12.20 1.30
CA LEU A 662 -19.55 -13.29 1.20
C LEU A 662 -18.85 -13.27 -0.16
N LEU A 663 -17.53 -13.13 -0.12
CA LEU A 663 -16.63 -13.27 -1.27
C LEU A 663 -16.04 -14.69 -1.33
N VAL A 664 -15.79 -15.31 -0.17
CA VAL A 664 -15.23 -16.67 -0.07
C VAL A 664 -16.07 -17.51 0.89
N LEU A 665 -16.54 -18.64 0.39
CA LEU A 665 -17.17 -19.70 1.16
C LEU A 665 -16.41 -21.01 0.95
N ASP A 666 -15.65 -21.44 1.96
CA ASP A 666 -14.92 -22.70 1.95
C ASP A 666 -15.48 -23.68 2.98
N LEU A 667 -16.19 -24.70 2.49
CA LEU A 667 -16.77 -25.80 3.28
C LEU A 667 -16.13 -27.14 2.91
N SER A 668 -14.94 -27.12 2.31
CA SER A 668 -14.31 -28.32 1.77
C SER A 668 -13.88 -29.33 2.85
N ASP A 669 -13.68 -30.58 2.43
CA ASP A 669 -13.15 -31.68 3.24
C ASP A 669 -13.96 -31.84 4.56
N ASN A 670 -15.25 -32.12 4.40
CA ASN A 670 -16.25 -32.29 5.47
C ASN A 670 -17.20 -33.47 5.14
N SER A 671 -18.33 -33.59 5.85
CA SER A 671 -19.37 -34.59 5.61
C SER A 671 -20.73 -33.96 5.22
N PHE A 672 -20.71 -32.80 4.56
CA PHE A 672 -21.95 -32.16 4.10
C PHE A 672 -22.69 -33.04 3.09
N SER A 673 -24.02 -33.11 3.21
CA SER A 673 -24.90 -33.95 2.39
C SER A 673 -26.02 -33.13 1.74
N GLY A 674 -26.84 -33.79 0.92
CA GLY A 674 -27.96 -33.14 0.22
C GLY A 674 -27.50 -32.29 -0.97
N SER A 675 -28.42 -31.48 -1.49
CA SER A 675 -28.18 -30.64 -2.67
C SER A 675 -27.51 -29.31 -2.34
N ILE A 676 -26.73 -28.78 -3.28
CA ILE A 676 -26.20 -27.41 -3.22
C ILE A 676 -27.38 -26.41 -3.29
N PRO A 677 -27.53 -25.47 -2.33
CA PRO A 677 -28.57 -24.44 -2.38
C PRO A 677 -28.51 -23.60 -3.68
N GLU A 678 -29.64 -23.46 -4.38
CA GLU A 678 -29.70 -22.75 -5.68
C GLU A 678 -29.19 -21.30 -5.60
N CYS A 679 -29.46 -20.62 -4.48
CA CYS A 679 -29.08 -19.23 -4.26
C CYS A 679 -27.57 -18.99 -4.30
N LEU A 680 -26.72 -19.98 -4.00
CA LEU A 680 -25.25 -19.84 -4.07
C LEU A 680 -24.73 -19.61 -5.49
N LEU A 681 -25.47 -20.04 -6.52
CA LEU A 681 -25.14 -19.80 -7.93
C LEU A 681 -26.08 -18.80 -8.61
N ARG A 682 -27.25 -18.53 -8.01
CA ARG A 682 -28.29 -17.69 -8.60
C ARG A 682 -28.36 -16.28 -8.04
N GLU A 683 -28.21 -16.12 -6.73
CA GLU A 683 -28.60 -14.90 -6.00
C GLU A 683 -27.42 -14.16 -5.36
N VAL A 684 -26.36 -14.86 -4.95
CA VAL A 684 -25.18 -14.23 -4.33
C VAL A 684 -24.24 -13.68 -5.41
N SER A 685 -24.44 -12.42 -5.80
CA SER A 685 -23.71 -11.78 -6.91
C SER A 685 -22.22 -11.60 -6.64
N ASP A 686 -21.82 -11.42 -5.38
CA ASP A 686 -20.46 -11.00 -5.04
C ASP A 686 -19.55 -12.19 -4.68
N LEU A 687 -20.11 -13.41 -4.58
CA LEU A 687 -19.35 -14.60 -4.25
C LEU A 687 -18.32 -14.89 -5.36
N GLN A 688 -17.05 -14.89 -4.98
CA GLN A 688 -15.93 -15.13 -5.89
C GLN A 688 -15.37 -16.54 -5.76
N VAL A 689 -15.41 -17.13 -4.56
CA VAL A 689 -14.96 -18.51 -4.35
C VAL A 689 -16.03 -19.34 -3.64
N LEU A 690 -16.40 -20.44 -4.29
CA LEU A 690 -17.20 -21.50 -3.70
C LEU A 690 -16.40 -22.80 -3.72
N ASN A 691 -15.90 -23.22 -2.55
CA ASN A 691 -15.17 -24.46 -2.39
C ASN A 691 -15.96 -25.44 -1.51
N LEU A 692 -16.49 -26.48 -2.14
CA LEU A 692 -17.27 -27.57 -1.53
C LEU A 692 -16.62 -28.94 -1.75
N LYS A 693 -15.34 -28.96 -2.11
CA LYS A 693 -14.56 -30.19 -2.37
C LYS A 693 -14.68 -31.19 -1.22
N GLY A 694 -14.62 -32.49 -1.48
CA GLY A 694 -14.44 -33.53 -0.47
C GLY A 694 -15.61 -33.63 0.49
N ASN A 695 -16.82 -33.70 -0.04
CA ASN A 695 -18.07 -33.80 0.74
C ASN A 695 -18.95 -34.95 0.21
N GLN A 696 -20.18 -35.05 0.71
CA GLN A 696 -21.18 -36.04 0.31
C GLN A 696 -22.37 -35.41 -0.41
N LEU A 697 -22.17 -34.26 -1.06
CA LEU A 697 -23.23 -33.54 -1.76
C LEU A 697 -23.73 -34.35 -2.96
N GLU A 698 -25.03 -34.29 -3.21
CA GLU A 698 -25.70 -35.11 -4.22
C GLU A 698 -26.77 -34.32 -5.00
N GLY A 699 -27.31 -34.93 -6.04
CA GLY A 699 -28.26 -34.29 -6.95
C GLY A 699 -27.59 -33.43 -8.02
N PRO A 700 -28.40 -32.76 -8.87
CA PRO A 700 -27.88 -31.95 -9.96
C PRO A 700 -27.35 -30.60 -9.49
N LEU A 701 -26.40 -30.04 -10.26
CA LEU A 701 -25.99 -28.64 -10.10
C LEU A 701 -27.19 -27.71 -10.38
N PRO A 702 -27.36 -26.60 -9.63
CA PRO A 702 -28.42 -25.62 -9.90
C PRO A 702 -28.46 -25.18 -11.37
N GLN A 703 -29.64 -25.29 -12.00
CA GLN A 703 -29.75 -25.14 -13.46
C GLN A 703 -29.72 -23.68 -13.95
N ASN A 704 -30.01 -22.73 -13.05
CA ASN A 704 -30.08 -21.31 -13.34
C ASN A 704 -28.97 -20.56 -12.58
N VAL A 705 -27.82 -20.38 -13.21
CA VAL A 705 -26.76 -19.50 -12.72
C VAL A 705 -27.12 -18.05 -13.05
N GLY A 706 -26.98 -17.16 -12.06
CA GLY A 706 -27.32 -15.74 -12.17
C GLY A 706 -26.55 -15.04 -13.29
N SER A 707 -27.13 -13.99 -13.87
CA SER A 707 -26.47 -13.21 -14.94
C SER A 707 -25.32 -12.33 -14.44
N GLN A 708 -25.27 -12.07 -13.12
CA GLN A 708 -24.24 -11.29 -12.44
C GLN A 708 -23.29 -12.21 -11.65
N CYS A 709 -22.95 -13.38 -12.21
CA CYS A 709 -22.09 -14.33 -11.52
C CYS A 709 -20.64 -13.81 -11.46
N SER A 710 -20.13 -13.57 -10.25
CA SER A 710 -18.75 -13.10 -10.02
C SER A 710 -17.76 -14.19 -9.62
N LEU A 711 -18.17 -15.47 -9.71
CA LEU A 711 -17.30 -16.60 -9.34
C LEU A 711 -16.01 -16.61 -10.16
N ARG A 712 -14.89 -16.68 -9.45
CA ARG A 712 -13.53 -16.95 -9.94
C ARG A 712 -13.14 -18.41 -9.72
N THR A 713 -13.60 -19.01 -8.61
CA THR A 713 -13.38 -20.43 -8.31
C THR A 713 -14.67 -21.15 -7.97
N LEU A 714 -14.91 -22.27 -8.66
CA LEU A 714 -15.91 -23.26 -8.30
C LEU A 714 -15.25 -24.63 -8.16
N ASN A 715 -15.09 -25.09 -6.93
CA ASN A 715 -14.50 -26.40 -6.63
C ASN A 715 -15.52 -27.32 -5.97
N LEU A 716 -15.93 -28.35 -6.69
CA LEU A 716 -16.91 -29.37 -6.28
C LEU A 716 -16.31 -30.78 -6.29
N ASN A 717 -14.99 -30.90 -6.37
CA ASN A 717 -14.29 -32.17 -6.53
C ASN A 717 -14.61 -33.16 -5.40
N GLY A 718 -14.78 -34.45 -5.68
CA GLY A 718 -14.96 -35.46 -4.64
C GLY A 718 -16.32 -35.34 -3.94
N ASN A 719 -17.40 -35.39 -4.71
CA ASN A 719 -18.78 -35.39 -4.24
C ASN A 719 -19.58 -36.49 -4.98
N LYS A 720 -20.91 -36.48 -4.85
CA LYS A 720 -21.83 -37.42 -5.52
C LYS A 720 -22.78 -36.69 -6.47
N LEU A 721 -22.37 -35.54 -7.02
CA LEU A 721 -23.20 -34.72 -7.90
C LEU A 721 -23.41 -35.41 -9.24
N GLU A 722 -24.60 -35.24 -9.83
CA GLU A 722 -25.02 -35.96 -11.04
C GLU A 722 -25.74 -35.06 -12.06
N GLY A 723 -26.15 -35.64 -13.18
CA GLY A 723 -26.87 -34.92 -14.23
C GLY A 723 -25.96 -34.11 -15.16
N LYS A 724 -26.55 -33.11 -15.83
CA LYS A 724 -25.89 -32.29 -16.85
C LYS A 724 -25.40 -30.96 -16.30
N LEU A 725 -24.38 -30.40 -16.94
CA LEU A 725 -23.86 -29.08 -16.58
C LEU A 725 -24.81 -27.98 -17.09
N PRO A 726 -25.15 -26.99 -16.25
CA PRO A 726 -26.01 -25.89 -16.64
C PRO A 726 -25.26 -24.95 -17.59
N ARG A 727 -25.80 -24.73 -18.79
CA ARG A 727 -25.21 -23.80 -19.77
C ARG A 727 -25.10 -22.37 -19.27
N SER A 728 -25.94 -22.00 -18.30
CA SER A 728 -25.91 -20.70 -17.64
C SER A 728 -24.63 -20.47 -16.83
N LEU A 729 -23.83 -21.51 -16.54
CA LEU A 729 -22.50 -21.34 -15.93
C LEU A 729 -21.55 -20.47 -16.78
N ALA A 730 -21.80 -20.38 -18.09
CA ALA A 730 -21.11 -19.42 -18.98
C ALA A 730 -21.32 -17.95 -18.58
N ASN A 731 -22.32 -17.64 -17.75
CA ASN A 731 -22.54 -16.29 -17.22
C ASN A 731 -21.42 -15.85 -16.24
N CYS A 732 -20.67 -16.79 -15.66
CA CYS A 732 -19.54 -16.49 -14.76
C CYS A 732 -18.32 -16.08 -15.59
N GLY A 733 -18.32 -14.87 -16.14
CA GLY A 733 -17.26 -14.38 -17.04
C GLY A 733 -15.87 -14.29 -16.41
N SER A 734 -15.80 -14.21 -15.08
CA SER A 734 -14.57 -14.14 -14.29
C SER A 734 -14.05 -15.50 -13.82
N LEU A 735 -14.69 -16.62 -14.20
CA LEU A 735 -14.34 -17.95 -13.71
C LEU A 735 -12.95 -18.38 -14.21
N GLU A 736 -12.03 -18.57 -13.27
CA GLU A 736 -10.64 -19.00 -13.51
C GLU A 736 -10.44 -20.49 -13.23
N VAL A 737 -11.09 -21.01 -12.18
CA VAL A 737 -10.94 -22.40 -11.72
C VAL A 737 -12.29 -23.09 -11.68
N LEU A 738 -12.42 -24.16 -12.47
CA LEU A 738 -13.56 -25.07 -12.42
C LEU A 738 -13.06 -26.51 -12.18
N ASP A 739 -13.27 -27.01 -10.96
CA ASP A 739 -12.94 -28.39 -10.58
C ASP A 739 -14.20 -29.17 -10.21
N LEU A 740 -14.59 -30.09 -11.09
CA LEU A 740 -15.77 -30.96 -10.97
C LEU A 740 -15.36 -32.44 -10.82
N GLY A 741 -14.08 -32.72 -10.56
CA GLY A 741 -13.55 -34.07 -10.57
C GLY A 741 -14.21 -35.00 -9.54
N GLN A 742 -14.13 -36.31 -9.76
CA GLN A 742 -14.65 -37.34 -8.82
C GLN A 742 -16.12 -37.09 -8.43
N ASN A 743 -16.99 -37.07 -9.44
CA ASN A 743 -18.45 -36.93 -9.31
C ASN A 743 -19.14 -37.95 -10.24
N LYS A 744 -20.44 -37.77 -10.52
CA LYS A 744 -21.26 -38.62 -11.39
C LYS A 744 -21.91 -37.81 -12.52
N PHE A 745 -21.26 -36.74 -13.00
CA PHE A 745 -21.80 -35.93 -14.08
C PHE A 745 -21.86 -36.74 -15.39
N GLN A 746 -23.00 -36.67 -16.06
CA GLN A 746 -23.28 -37.39 -17.30
C GLN A 746 -23.69 -36.39 -18.39
N ASP A 747 -22.71 -35.89 -19.14
CA ASP A 747 -22.93 -34.92 -20.21
C ASP A 747 -21.92 -35.07 -21.35
N SER A 748 -22.17 -34.38 -22.46
CA SER A 748 -21.17 -34.17 -23.51
C SER A 748 -20.11 -33.14 -23.08
N PHE A 749 -18.97 -33.09 -23.77
CA PHE A 749 -17.93 -32.09 -23.49
C PHE A 749 -18.49 -30.65 -23.48
N PRO A 750 -18.31 -29.88 -22.39
CA PRO A 750 -18.88 -28.54 -22.25
C PRO A 750 -18.07 -27.48 -23.02
N TYR A 751 -18.05 -27.58 -24.35
CA TYR A 751 -17.28 -26.68 -25.24
C TYR A 751 -17.61 -25.20 -25.05
N TRP A 752 -18.83 -24.89 -24.59
CA TRP A 752 -19.30 -23.52 -24.35
C TRP A 752 -18.57 -22.84 -23.20
N LEU A 753 -17.89 -23.57 -22.31
CA LEU A 753 -17.00 -22.97 -21.31
C LEU A 753 -15.81 -22.24 -21.95
N GLY A 754 -15.48 -22.58 -23.20
CA GLY A 754 -14.42 -21.91 -23.95
C GLY A 754 -14.71 -20.45 -24.32
N THR A 755 -15.89 -19.90 -23.99
CA THR A 755 -16.18 -18.46 -24.06
C THR A 755 -15.65 -17.68 -22.87
N ILE A 756 -15.38 -18.36 -21.75
CA ILE A 756 -14.90 -17.72 -20.52
C ILE A 756 -13.40 -17.47 -20.70
N SER A 757 -13.03 -16.24 -21.05
CA SER A 757 -11.63 -15.87 -21.29
C SER A 757 -10.77 -15.97 -20.05
N ALA A 758 -11.35 -15.88 -18.85
CA ALA A 758 -10.62 -16.01 -17.59
C ALA A 758 -10.22 -17.45 -17.24
N LEU A 759 -10.81 -18.47 -17.88
CA LEU A 759 -10.68 -19.87 -17.45
C LEU A 759 -9.24 -20.39 -17.65
N LYS A 760 -8.59 -20.73 -16.53
CA LYS A 760 -7.21 -21.25 -16.44
C LYS A 760 -7.18 -22.73 -16.07
N VAL A 761 -8.13 -23.20 -15.27
CA VAL A 761 -8.17 -24.58 -14.78
C VAL A 761 -9.52 -25.21 -15.08
N LEU A 762 -9.49 -26.35 -15.78
CA LEU A 762 -10.66 -27.18 -16.04
C LEU A 762 -10.36 -28.64 -15.66
N VAL A 763 -11.01 -29.11 -14.61
CA VAL A 763 -10.89 -30.50 -14.13
C VAL A 763 -12.26 -31.17 -14.14
N LEU A 764 -12.43 -32.16 -15.03
CA LEU A 764 -13.64 -32.98 -15.18
C LEU A 764 -13.40 -34.45 -14.84
N ARG A 765 -12.22 -34.76 -14.28
CA ARG A 765 -11.73 -36.14 -14.11
C ARG A 765 -12.70 -37.05 -13.35
N SER A 766 -12.68 -38.36 -13.63
CA SER A 766 -13.45 -39.35 -12.85
C SER A 766 -14.95 -39.01 -12.76
N ASN A 767 -15.59 -38.93 -13.92
CA ASN A 767 -17.02 -38.67 -14.10
C ASN A 767 -17.58 -39.62 -15.20
N GLU A 768 -18.79 -39.35 -15.68
CA GLU A 768 -19.45 -40.11 -16.75
C GLU A 768 -19.61 -39.27 -18.03
N PHE A 769 -18.72 -38.30 -18.30
CA PHE A 769 -18.78 -37.51 -19.52
C PHE A 769 -18.48 -38.36 -20.76
N TYR A 770 -19.12 -38.04 -21.88
CA TYR A 770 -19.05 -38.86 -23.10
C TYR A 770 -19.05 -38.04 -24.39
N GLY A 771 -18.91 -38.73 -25.52
CA GLY A 771 -18.90 -38.13 -26.85
C GLY A 771 -17.52 -37.63 -27.28
N GLN A 772 -17.48 -36.84 -28.36
CA GLN A 772 -16.24 -36.36 -28.95
C GLN A 772 -15.80 -35.02 -28.35
N LEU A 773 -14.50 -34.79 -28.29
CA LEU A 773 -13.93 -33.48 -28.00
C LEU A 773 -14.12 -32.59 -29.24
N GLY A 774 -14.91 -31.52 -29.14
CA GLY A 774 -15.16 -30.60 -30.26
C GLY A 774 -16.44 -29.78 -30.10
N HIS A 775 -16.65 -28.82 -30.99
CA HIS A 775 -17.85 -27.99 -31.05
C HIS A 775 -18.60 -28.19 -32.37
N PRO A 776 -19.91 -27.89 -32.42
CA PRO A 776 -20.65 -27.84 -33.68
C PRO A 776 -20.04 -26.80 -34.66
N PRO A 777 -20.08 -27.04 -35.97
CA PRO A 777 -19.54 -26.10 -36.95
C PRO A 777 -20.24 -24.73 -36.88
N GLY A 778 -19.48 -23.63 -37.01
CA GLY A 778 -19.98 -22.26 -37.08
C GLY A 778 -19.90 -21.42 -35.79
N ARG A 779 -19.17 -21.86 -34.76
CA ARG A 779 -18.90 -21.07 -33.53
C ARG A 779 -17.46 -21.31 -33.07
N ASN A 780 -16.73 -20.24 -32.73
CA ASN A 780 -15.34 -20.35 -32.26
C ASN A 780 -15.29 -20.33 -30.72
N TYR A 781 -14.79 -21.41 -30.13
CA TYR A 781 -14.52 -21.54 -28.70
C TYR A 781 -13.04 -21.90 -28.53
N THR A 782 -12.28 -21.14 -27.75
CA THR A 782 -10.81 -21.14 -27.87
C THR A 782 -10.06 -21.66 -26.65
N PHE A 783 -10.64 -21.60 -25.43
CA PHE A 783 -9.94 -21.97 -24.18
C PHE A 783 -8.54 -21.33 -24.07
N ALA A 784 -8.39 -20.08 -24.53
CA ALA A 784 -7.08 -19.50 -24.82
C ALA A 784 -6.14 -19.41 -23.61
N ASN A 785 -6.71 -19.20 -22.42
CA ASN A 785 -5.96 -19.02 -21.18
C ASN A 785 -5.84 -20.28 -20.33
N LEU A 786 -6.29 -21.43 -20.83
CA LEU A 786 -6.26 -22.69 -20.09
C LEU A 786 -4.82 -23.16 -19.88
N GLN A 787 -4.50 -23.55 -18.65
CA GLN A 787 -3.18 -24.01 -18.18
C GLN A 787 -3.26 -25.44 -17.63
N ILE A 788 -4.38 -25.81 -16.99
CA ILE A 788 -4.62 -27.15 -16.45
C ILE A 788 -5.87 -27.71 -17.14
N PHE A 789 -5.70 -28.80 -17.88
CA PHE A 789 -6.79 -29.46 -18.59
C PHE A 789 -6.83 -30.96 -18.28
N ASP A 790 -7.65 -31.34 -17.30
CA ASP A 790 -7.80 -32.72 -16.85
C ASP A 790 -9.22 -33.23 -17.12
N ILE A 791 -9.36 -34.12 -18.09
CA ILE A 791 -10.63 -34.80 -18.44
C ILE A 791 -10.50 -36.32 -18.28
N SER A 792 -9.52 -36.76 -17.52
CA SER A 792 -9.17 -38.17 -17.36
C SER A 792 -10.29 -39.00 -16.73
N ALA A 793 -10.26 -40.33 -16.90
CA ALA A 793 -11.22 -41.26 -16.30
C ALA A 793 -12.68 -40.89 -16.60
N ASN A 794 -13.00 -40.81 -17.89
CA ASN A 794 -14.33 -40.54 -18.42
C ASN A 794 -14.64 -41.51 -19.58
N ASN A 795 -15.73 -41.26 -20.30
CA ASN A 795 -16.18 -42.05 -21.44
C ASN A 795 -16.08 -41.25 -22.77
N PHE A 796 -15.13 -40.32 -22.88
CA PHE A 796 -14.90 -39.56 -24.11
C PHE A 796 -14.34 -40.48 -25.21
N SER A 797 -14.69 -40.20 -26.46
CA SER A 797 -14.39 -41.05 -27.62
C SER A 797 -14.10 -40.23 -28.89
N GLY A 798 -13.73 -40.91 -29.97
CA GLY A 798 -13.40 -40.28 -31.25
C GLY A 798 -11.99 -39.71 -31.31
N SER A 799 -11.66 -39.07 -32.44
CA SER A 799 -10.34 -38.47 -32.67
C SER A 799 -10.22 -37.08 -32.06
N LEU A 800 -9.03 -36.76 -31.53
CA LEU A 800 -8.73 -35.42 -31.01
C LEU A 800 -8.66 -34.37 -32.15
N PRO A 801 -9.41 -33.27 -32.07
CA PRO A 801 -9.39 -32.21 -33.09
C PRO A 801 -8.12 -31.34 -32.97
N GLN A 802 -7.42 -31.14 -34.09
CA GLN A 802 -6.18 -30.35 -34.13
C GLN A 802 -6.39 -28.89 -33.64
N GLU A 803 -7.49 -28.27 -34.07
CA GLU A 803 -7.85 -26.88 -33.79
C GLU A 803 -8.02 -26.58 -32.29
N CYS A 804 -8.37 -27.58 -31.46
CA CYS A 804 -8.54 -27.37 -30.02
C CYS A 804 -7.23 -27.00 -29.34
N PHE A 805 -6.10 -27.55 -29.80
CA PHE A 805 -4.79 -27.34 -29.18
C PHE A 805 -4.06 -26.14 -29.78
N GLU A 806 -4.36 -25.75 -31.03
CA GLU A 806 -3.79 -24.55 -31.64
C GLU A 806 -4.19 -23.25 -30.90
N ASN A 807 -5.36 -23.29 -30.23
CA ASN A 807 -5.93 -22.15 -29.53
C ASN A 807 -5.49 -22.03 -28.05
N LEU A 808 -4.80 -23.02 -27.47
CA LEU A 808 -4.33 -23.01 -26.07
C LEU A 808 -3.11 -22.09 -25.87
N LYS A 809 -3.29 -20.78 -26.01
CA LYS A 809 -2.19 -19.78 -25.98
C LYS A 809 -1.37 -19.82 -24.69
N ALA A 810 -1.98 -19.93 -23.53
CA ALA A 810 -1.27 -19.93 -22.24
C ALA A 810 -0.32 -21.13 -22.05
N MET A 811 -0.50 -22.21 -22.80
CA MET A 811 0.41 -23.37 -22.82
C MET A 811 1.53 -23.25 -23.86
N ARG A 812 1.61 -22.13 -24.60
CA ARG A 812 2.63 -21.85 -25.63
C ARG A 812 3.68 -20.84 -25.17
N GLU A 813 3.31 -19.92 -24.27
CA GLU A 813 4.18 -18.83 -23.80
C GLU A 813 4.84 -19.16 -22.45
N ASP A 814 6.13 -18.82 -22.34
CA ASP A 814 6.93 -19.03 -21.13
C ASP A 814 6.56 -17.99 -20.05
N PRO A 815 6.19 -18.42 -18.82
CA PRO A 815 5.83 -17.50 -17.75
C PRO A 815 6.94 -16.51 -17.38
N GLU A 816 8.23 -16.85 -17.56
CA GLU A 816 9.34 -15.96 -17.12
C GLU A 816 9.51 -14.69 -17.98
N LEU A 817 8.89 -14.64 -19.16
CA LEU A 817 8.97 -13.50 -20.10
C LEU A 817 7.69 -12.63 -20.13
N SER A 818 6.69 -12.98 -19.31
CA SER A 818 5.38 -12.34 -19.34
C SER A 818 5.07 -11.63 -18.01
N ASP A 819 4.37 -10.50 -18.13
CA ASP A 819 4.06 -9.52 -17.08
C ASP A 819 3.66 -10.18 -15.73
N PRO A 820 4.19 -9.72 -14.57
CA PRO A 820 3.77 -10.19 -13.24
C PRO A 820 2.26 -10.12 -12.97
N THR A 821 1.47 -9.48 -13.83
CA THR A 821 -0.01 -9.49 -13.82
C THR A 821 -0.67 -10.81 -14.26
N ILE A 822 0.07 -11.80 -14.79
CA ILE A 822 -0.48 -13.10 -15.24
C ILE A 822 -0.65 -14.11 -14.07
N GLY A 823 -0.32 -13.71 -12.84
CA GLY A 823 -0.66 -14.45 -11.63
C GLY A 823 -2.18 -14.62 -11.46
N VAL A 824 -2.61 -15.69 -10.77
CA VAL A 824 -3.96 -15.69 -10.18
C VAL A 824 -3.96 -14.57 -9.13
N GLU A 825 -4.74 -13.51 -9.34
CA GLU A 825 -4.89 -12.46 -8.32
C GLU A 825 -5.48 -13.11 -7.06
N TYR A 826 -4.70 -13.19 -5.98
CA TYR A 826 -5.21 -13.71 -4.71
C TYR A 826 -6.26 -12.74 -4.17
N LEU A 827 -7.33 -13.27 -3.58
CA LEU A 827 -8.24 -12.43 -2.81
C LEU A 827 -7.54 -12.03 -1.51
N HIS A 828 -7.26 -10.74 -1.40
CA HIS A 828 -6.62 -10.11 -0.26
C HIS A 828 -7.69 -9.62 0.71
N PHE A 829 -7.66 -10.12 1.94
CA PHE A 829 -8.59 -9.69 2.99
C PHE A 829 -7.87 -8.93 4.12
N SER A 830 -6.57 -9.19 4.31
CA SER A 830 -5.68 -8.46 5.23
C SER A 830 -4.22 -8.53 4.74
N SER A 831 -3.28 -7.90 5.46
CA SER A 831 -1.85 -7.97 5.13
C SER A 831 -1.24 -9.38 5.26
N SER A 832 -1.90 -10.30 5.98
CA SER A 832 -1.47 -11.70 6.18
C SER A 832 -2.37 -12.73 5.49
N ASP A 833 -3.66 -12.44 5.28
CA ASP A 833 -4.65 -13.45 4.94
C ASP A 833 -5.00 -13.41 3.44
N ARG A 834 -4.71 -14.52 2.76
CA ARG A 834 -4.95 -14.72 1.33
C ARG A 834 -5.63 -16.07 1.12
N TYR A 835 -6.79 -16.07 0.48
CA TYR A 835 -7.37 -17.34 0.01
C TYR A 835 -6.49 -17.91 -1.11
N GLN A 836 -6.27 -19.22 -1.08
CA GLN A 836 -5.44 -19.92 -2.05
C GLN A 836 -6.20 -21.10 -2.63
N ASP A 837 -6.42 -21.06 -3.95
CA ASP A 837 -6.98 -22.18 -4.67
C ASP A 837 -6.07 -23.41 -4.57
N SER A 838 -6.70 -24.57 -4.53
CA SER A 838 -6.02 -25.86 -4.61
C SER A 838 -6.72 -26.78 -5.61
N VAL A 839 -5.93 -27.53 -6.36
CA VAL A 839 -6.42 -28.47 -7.37
C VAL A 839 -5.72 -29.81 -7.15
N THR A 840 -6.48 -30.89 -7.22
CA THR A 840 -5.93 -32.24 -7.09
C THR A 840 -5.73 -32.84 -8.47
N LEU A 841 -4.50 -33.23 -8.81
CA LEU A 841 -4.11 -33.76 -10.12
C LEU A 841 -3.35 -35.08 -9.97
N THR A 842 -3.24 -35.84 -11.05
CA THR A 842 -2.35 -37.01 -11.10
C THR A 842 -1.06 -36.61 -11.80
N SER A 843 0.07 -36.81 -11.14
CA SER A 843 1.41 -36.53 -11.70
C SER A 843 2.37 -37.64 -11.34
N LYS A 844 3.09 -38.17 -12.34
CA LYS A 844 4.10 -39.24 -12.17
C LYS A 844 3.53 -40.46 -11.41
N GLY A 845 2.26 -40.80 -11.64
CA GLY A 845 1.55 -41.89 -10.98
C GLY A 845 1.06 -41.61 -9.54
N LEU A 846 1.22 -40.39 -9.04
CA LEU A 846 0.80 -39.96 -7.71
C LEU A 846 -0.36 -38.96 -7.81
N VAL A 847 -1.34 -39.07 -6.92
CA VAL A 847 -2.38 -38.04 -6.75
C VAL A 847 -1.83 -36.96 -5.83
N LEU A 848 -1.62 -35.75 -6.37
CA LEU A 848 -1.02 -34.62 -5.68
C LEU A 848 -2.01 -33.45 -5.63
N THR A 849 -2.06 -32.77 -4.48
CA THR A 849 -2.79 -31.50 -4.33
C THR A 849 -1.80 -30.35 -4.50
N PHE A 850 -2.00 -29.55 -5.54
CA PHE A 850 -1.20 -28.37 -5.78
C PHE A 850 -1.86 -27.15 -5.15
N VAL A 851 -1.13 -26.47 -4.26
CA VAL A 851 -1.51 -25.21 -3.61
C VAL A 851 -0.46 -24.17 -4.02
N LYS A 852 -0.85 -22.92 -4.31
CA LYS A 852 0.04 -21.79 -4.71
C LYS A 852 0.67 -21.86 -6.11
N MET A 853 0.77 -23.02 -6.76
CA MET A 853 1.46 -23.20 -8.05
C MET A 853 0.55 -23.17 -9.30
N LEU A 854 -0.73 -22.83 -9.15
CA LEU A 854 -1.67 -22.86 -10.27
C LEU A 854 -1.35 -21.84 -11.37
N ALA A 855 -0.63 -20.76 -11.04
CA ALA A 855 -0.21 -19.73 -12.02
C ALA A 855 0.94 -20.18 -12.93
N ILE A 856 1.64 -21.26 -12.58
CA ILE A 856 2.84 -21.73 -13.31
C ILE A 856 2.69 -23.13 -13.90
N LEU A 857 1.76 -23.94 -13.39
CA LEU A 857 1.60 -25.33 -13.79
C LEU A 857 0.85 -25.45 -15.13
N ARG A 858 1.45 -26.14 -16.11
CA ARG A 858 0.86 -26.37 -17.44
C ARG A 858 0.75 -27.86 -17.73
N THR A 859 -0.47 -28.41 -17.71
CA THR A 859 -0.71 -29.86 -17.77
C THR A 859 -1.94 -30.24 -18.58
N ILE A 860 -1.84 -31.38 -19.28
CA ILE A 860 -2.94 -32.04 -19.97
C ILE A 860 -3.00 -33.50 -19.50
N ASP A 861 -4.15 -33.91 -18.94
CA ASP A 861 -4.44 -35.32 -18.60
C ASP A 861 -5.75 -35.79 -19.21
N PHE A 862 -5.64 -36.61 -20.24
CA PHE A 862 -6.75 -37.19 -21.00
C PHE A 862 -6.80 -38.71 -20.81
N SER A 863 -6.09 -39.24 -19.82
CA SER A 863 -5.95 -40.67 -19.61
C SER A 863 -7.27 -41.37 -19.26
N ASN A 864 -7.32 -42.69 -19.41
CA ASN A 864 -8.48 -43.50 -19.04
C ASN A 864 -9.77 -43.03 -19.72
N ASN A 865 -9.74 -42.97 -21.05
CA ASN A 865 -10.88 -42.64 -21.92
C ASN A 865 -10.95 -43.64 -23.10
N GLN A 866 -11.75 -43.34 -24.11
CA GLN A 866 -11.91 -44.14 -25.33
C GLN A 866 -11.49 -43.36 -26.59
N PHE A 867 -10.54 -42.43 -26.48
CA PHE A 867 -10.04 -41.68 -27.63
C PHE A 867 -9.34 -42.59 -28.64
N GLU A 868 -9.53 -42.30 -29.92
CA GLU A 868 -8.99 -43.07 -31.04
C GLU A 868 -8.32 -42.17 -32.10
N GLY A 869 -7.87 -42.75 -33.21
CA GLY A 869 -7.12 -42.03 -34.24
C GLY A 869 -5.68 -41.72 -33.82
N GLY A 870 -4.99 -40.85 -34.55
CA GLY A 870 -3.62 -40.45 -34.27
C GLY A 870 -3.54 -39.26 -33.31
N LEU A 871 -2.41 -39.13 -32.59
CA LEU A 871 -2.15 -37.95 -31.76
C LEU A 871 -1.91 -36.72 -32.67
N PRO A 872 -2.60 -35.58 -32.46
CA PRO A 872 -2.43 -34.38 -33.29
C PRO A 872 -1.02 -33.81 -33.26
N LYS A 873 -0.51 -33.35 -34.40
CA LYS A 873 0.79 -32.68 -34.50
C LYS A 873 0.83 -31.33 -33.76
N SER A 874 -0.32 -30.68 -33.59
CA SER A 874 -0.45 -29.39 -32.91
C SER A 874 -0.03 -29.42 -31.44
N PHE A 875 0.05 -30.60 -30.81
CA PHE A 875 0.65 -30.74 -29.48
C PHE A 875 2.07 -30.19 -29.42
N GLY A 876 2.86 -30.32 -30.48
CA GLY A 876 4.21 -29.78 -30.55
C GLY A 876 4.30 -28.25 -30.50
N ASN A 877 3.17 -27.54 -30.57
CA ASN A 877 3.12 -26.08 -30.41
C ASN A 877 3.03 -25.64 -28.94
N LEU A 878 2.69 -26.54 -28.01
CA LEU A 878 2.44 -26.24 -26.59
C LEU A 878 3.76 -26.18 -25.81
N THR A 879 4.70 -25.35 -26.23
CA THR A 879 6.10 -25.34 -25.78
C THR A 879 6.31 -25.11 -24.28
N ALA A 880 5.32 -24.57 -23.57
CA ALA A 880 5.36 -24.38 -22.12
C ALA A 880 4.72 -25.54 -21.33
N LEU A 881 4.23 -26.60 -21.99
CA LEU A 881 3.61 -27.76 -21.35
C LEU A 881 4.62 -28.57 -20.53
N GLN A 882 4.27 -28.85 -19.28
CA GLN A 882 5.13 -29.58 -18.33
C GLN A 882 4.72 -31.04 -18.17
N MET A 883 3.44 -31.37 -18.33
CA MET A 883 2.94 -32.74 -18.18
C MET A 883 1.92 -33.08 -19.26
N LEU A 884 2.09 -34.28 -19.85
CA LEU A 884 1.19 -34.83 -20.86
C LEU A 884 0.87 -36.29 -20.55
N ASN A 885 -0.38 -36.58 -20.20
CA ASN A 885 -0.86 -37.93 -19.94
C ASN A 885 -2.00 -38.30 -20.90
N MET A 886 -1.76 -39.27 -21.76
CA MET A 886 -2.69 -39.81 -22.76
C MET A 886 -2.91 -41.32 -22.58
N SER A 887 -2.48 -41.87 -21.44
CA SER A 887 -2.47 -43.31 -21.20
C SER A 887 -3.87 -43.92 -21.16
N HIS A 888 -3.95 -45.25 -21.30
CA HIS A 888 -5.22 -45.99 -21.21
C HIS A 888 -6.30 -45.43 -22.17
N ASN A 889 -5.97 -45.36 -23.46
CA ASN A 889 -6.86 -44.94 -24.54
C ASN A 889 -6.73 -45.93 -25.72
N ASN A 890 -7.31 -45.60 -26.87
CA ASN A 890 -7.24 -46.38 -28.10
C ASN A 890 -6.51 -45.64 -29.23
N PHE A 891 -5.54 -44.77 -28.90
CA PHE A 891 -4.76 -44.02 -29.89
C PHE A 891 -3.93 -44.95 -30.78
N THR A 892 -3.86 -44.65 -32.07
CA THR A 892 -3.22 -45.44 -33.14
C THR A 892 -2.20 -44.60 -33.91
N GLY A 893 -1.52 -45.20 -34.89
CA GLY A 893 -0.54 -44.48 -35.72
C GLY A 893 0.79 -44.21 -35.01
N PRO A 894 1.67 -43.37 -35.59
CA PRO A 894 2.95 -43.00 -34.97
C PRO A 894 2.79 -41.99 -33.84
N ILE A 895 3.76 -41.99 -32.92
CA ILE A 895 4.00 -40.85 -32.02
C ILE A 895 4.53 -39.68 -32.89
N PRO A 896 3.92 -38.48 -32.86
CA PRO A 896 4.39 -37.34 -33.64
C PRO A 896 5.79 -36.90 -33.23
N SER A 897 6.66 -36.66 -34.22
CA SER A 897 8.01 -36.13 -33.98
C SER A 897 7.99 -34.74 -33.36
N GLU A 898 6.93 -33.97 -33.61
CA GLU A 898 6.69 -32.61 -33.13
C GLU A 898 6.60 -32.55 -31.59
N LEU A 899 6.33 -33.66 -30.89
CA LEU A 899 6.41 -33.71 -29.42
C LEU A 899 7.82 -33.40 -28.89
N GLY A 900 8.87 -33.57 -29.71
CA GLY A 900 10.24 -33.17 -29.34
C GLY A 900 10.42 -31.66 -29.12
N ASN A 901 9.46 -30.84 -29.56
CA ASN A 901 9.49 -29.39 -29.35
C ASN A 901 9.08 -28.98 -27.92
N LEU A 902 8.53 -29.90 -27.12
CA LEU A 902 8.01 -29.63 -25.78
C LEU A 902 9.13 -29.55 -24.74
N VAL A 903 10.08 -28.63 -24.93
CA VAL A 903 11.34 -28.62 -24.16
C VAL A 903 11.15 -28.50 -22.64
N GLN A 904 10.03 -27.94 -22.16
CA GLN A 904 9.66 -27.83 -20.74
C GLN A 904 8.99 -29.08 -20.15
N LEU A 905 8.80 -30.15 -20.93
CA LEU A 905 8.06 -31.33 -20.50
C LEU A 905 8.84 -32.16 -19.47
N GLU A 906 8.24 -32.37 -18.30
CA GLU A 906 8.77 -33.16 -17.19
C GLU A 906 8.22 -34.58 -17.12
N ALA A 907 6.99 -34.80 -17.58
CA ALA A 907 6.31 -36.10 -17.53
C ALA A 907 5.52 -36.38 -18.80
N LEU A 908 5.77 -37.55 -19.40
CA LEU A 908 5.07 -38.06 -20.59
C LEU A 908 4.58 -39.48 -20.36
N ASP A 909 3.27 -39.68 -20.42
CA ASP A 909 2.65 -41.00 -20.33
C ASP A 909 1.76 -41.27 -21.54
N LEU A 910 2.19 -42.19 -22.40
CA LEU A 910 1.46 -42.67 -23.58
C LEU A 910 1.14 -44.17 -23.46
N SER A 911 1.28 -44.74 -22.26
CA SER A 911 1.16 -46.18 -22.03
C SER A 911 -0.25 -46.70 -22.33
N ARG A 912 -0.35 -48.01 -22.59
CA ARG A 912 -1.62 -48.73 -22.81
C ARG A 912 -2.47 -48.06 -23.90
N ASN A 913 -1.89 -47.94 -25.08
CA ASN A 913 -2.52 -47.45 -26.30
C ASN A 913 -2.22 -48.43 -27.46
N GLN A 914 -2.46 -48.02 -28.69
CA GLN A 914 -2.17 -48.77 -29.91
C GLN A 914 -1.15 -48.05 -30.80
N PHE A 915 -0.28 -47.19 -30.22
CA PHE A 915 0.76 -46.49 -30.97
C PHE A 915 1.71 -47.49 -31.63
N SER A 916 2.12 -47.18 -32.86
CA SER A 916 2.91 -48.06 -33.73
C SER A 916 4.07 -47.29 -34.36
N LEU A 917 4.92 -47.96 -35.16
CA LEU A 917 6.15 -47.40 -35.72
C LEU A 917 7.22 -47.10 -34.65
N GLU A 918 8.27 -46.40 -35.05
CA GLU A 918 9.44 -46.12 -34.22
C GLU A 918 9.17 -44.99 -33.22
N ILE A 919 9.86 -45.03 -32.08
CA ILE A 919 9.92 -43.92 -31.13
C ILE A 919 10.72 -42.77 -31.80
N PRO A 920 10.14 -41.57 -31.99
CA PRO A 920 10.83 -40.48 -32.66
C PRO A 920 12.12 -40.09 -31.94
N GLN A 921 13.22 -40.00 -32.70
CA GLN A 921 14.52 -39.55 -32.16
C GLN A 921 14.47 -38.10 -31.66
N SER A 922 13.53 -37.30 -32.16
CA SER A 922 13.32 -35.92 -31.68
C SER A 922 12.95 -35.86 -30.19
N LEU A 923 12.44 -36.94 -29.57
CA LEU A 923 12.16 -36.91 -28.12
C LEU A 923 13.42 -36.81 -27.26
N ILE A 924 14.62 -37.03 -27.81
CA ILE A 924 15.90 -36.86 -27.09
C ILE A 924 16.11 -35.39 -26.63
N SER A 925 15.50 -34.40 -27.30
CA SER A 925 15.61 -32.97 -26.92
C SER A 925 14.83 -32.59 -25.67
N LEU A 926 14.04 -33.49 -25.08
CA LEU A 926 13.26 -33.24 -23.87
C LEU A 926 14.15 -33.34 -22.62
N HIS A 927 14.94 -32.30 -22.36
CA HIS A 927 15.98 -32.31 -21.33
C HIS A 927 15.46 -32.34 -19.88
N PHE A 928 14.26 -31.82 -19.63
CA PHE A 928 13.61 -31.84 -18.30
C PHE A 928 12.79 -33.11 -18.05
N LEU A 929 12.67 -34.01 -19.04
CA LEU A 929 11.83 -35.20 -18.93
C LEU A 929 12.36 -36.14 -17.83
N SER A 930 11.57 -36.30 -16.77
CA SER A 930 11.91 -37.07 -15.57
C SER A 930 11.02 -38.30 -15.40
N PHE A 931 9.90 -38.37 -16.10
CA PHE A 931 8.99 -39.50 -16.12
C PHE A 931 8.58 -39.82 -17.57
N LEU A 932 8.75 -41.08 -17.98
CA LEU A 932 8.34 -41.59 -19.28
C LEU A 932 7.70 -42.97 -19.13
N ASP A 933 6.50 -43.13 -19.68
CA ASP A 933 5.88 -44.45 -19.86
C ASP A 933 5.28 -44.60 -21.26
N LEU A 934 5.84 -45.54 -22.03
CA LEU A 934 5.40 -45.93 -23.38
C LEU A 934 4.95 -47.41 -23.42
N SER A 935 4.79 -48.03 -22.25
CA SER A 935 4.51 -49.46 -22.12
C SER A 935 3.17 -49.84 -22.74
N TYR A 936 3.02 -51.13 -23.09
CA TYR A 936 1.80 -51.72 -23.64
C TYR A 936 1.27 -50.98 -24.88
N ASN A 937 2.13 -50.78 -25.87
CA ASN A 937 1.81 -50.26 -27.20
C ASN A 937 2.23 -51.27 -28.30
N LYS A 938 2.22 -50.85 -29.57
CA LYS A 938 2.68 -51.60 -30.76
C LYS A 938 3.96 -51.00 -31.37
N LEU A 939 4.80 -50.36 -30.55
CA LEU A 939 6.01 -49.68 -31.02
C LEU A 939 7.07 -50.69 -31.49
N VAL A 940 7.86 -50.28 -32.47
CA VAL A 940 8.91 -51.09 -33.12
C VAL A 940 10.23 -50.33 -33.23
N GLY A 941 11.32 -51.02 -33.52
CA GLY A 941 12.62 -50.38 -33.77
C GLY A 941 13.45 -50.14 -32.52
N ARG A 942 14.55 -49.37 -32.68
CA ARG A 942 15.53 -49.12 -31.62
C ARG A 942 15.05 -48.01 -30.68
N ILE A 943 15.16 -48.24 -29.38
CA ILE A 943 14.90 -47.22 -28.34
C ILE A 943 15.98 -46.11 -28.45
N PRO A 944 15.60 -44.82 -28.48
CA PRO A 944 16.56 -43.72 -28.35
C PRO A 944 17.40 -43.87 -27.08
N PHE A 945 18.72 -43.76 -27.15
CA PHE A 945 19.61 -44.09 -26.01
C PHE A 945 20.48 -42.92 -25.51
N TYR A 946 20.21 -41.70 -25.96
CA TYR A 946 20.92 -40.48 -25.55
C TYR A 946 20.05 -39.60 -24.64
N GLY A 947 20.67 -38.71 -23.86
CA GLY A 947 19.98 -37.77 -22.98
C GLY A 947 19.18 -38.47 -21.86
N GLN A 948 18.00 -37.92 -21.52
CA GLN A 948 17.13 -38.46 -20.47
C GLN A 948 16.66 -39.89 -20.76
N PHE A 949 16.54 -40.28 -22.03
CA PHE A 949 16.08 -41.62 -22.42
C PHE A 949 16.97 -42.76 -21.89
N SER A 950 18.25 -42.48 -21.65
CA SER A 950 19.18 -43.47 -21.07
C SER A 950 18.91 -43.78 -19.59
N THR A 951 18.11 -42.96 -18.91
CA THR A 951 17.82 -43.08 -17.47
C THR A 951 16.57 -43.90 -17.17
N PHE A 952 15.68 -44.08 -18.15
CA PHE A 952 14.42 -44.79 -17.95
C PHE A 952 14.60 -46.30 -17.91
N SER A 953 13.80 -46.96 -17.08
CA SER A 953 13.93 -48.39 -16.83
C SER A 953 13.22 -49.25 -17.89
N ASN A 954 13.39 -50.56 -17.82
CA ASN A 954 12.69 -51.50 -18.70
C ASN A 954 11.16 -51.40 -18.62
N SER A 955 10.59 -50.98 -17.48
CA SER A 955 9.15 -50.88 -17.29
C SER A 955 8.52 -49.86 -18.23
N SER A 956 9.21 -48.75 -18.51
CA SER A 956 8.74 -47.68 -19.41
C SER A 956 8.50 -48.14 -20.85
N PHE A 957 9.00 -49.32 -21.25
CA PHE A 957 8.92 -49.83 -22.61
C PHE A 957 8.27 -51.23 -22.68
N GLU A 958 7.83 -51.79 -21.54
CA GLU A 958 7.27 -53.13 -21.45
C GLU A 958 6.08 -53.33 -22.41
N GLY A 959 5.81 -54.56 -22.84
CA GLY A 959 4.63 -54.86 -23.68
C GLY A 959 4.76 -54.49 -25.16
N ASN A 960 5.82 -53.79 -25.58
CA ASN A 960 6.11 -53.48 -26.97
C ASN A 960 7.02 -54.55 -27.62
N ALA A 961 6.42 -55.59 -28.20
CA ALA A 961 7.18 -56.72 -28.74
C ALA A 961 8.18 -56.36 -29.85
N GLY A 962 7.96 -55.24 -30.56
CA GLY A 962 8.80 -54.78 -31.66
C GLY A 962 10.03 -53.96 -31.26
N LEU A 963 10.10 -53.46 -30.01
CA LEU A 963 11.23 -52.64 -29.55
C LEU A 963 12.49 -53.48 -29.29
N CYS A 964 13.66 -52.83 -29.37
CA CYS A 964 14.97 -53.40 -29.06
C CYS A 964 15.95 -52.30 -28.64
N GLY A 965 17.08 -52.67 -28.03
CA GLY A 965 18.09 -51.74 -27.53
C GLY A 965 17.91 -51.41 -26.04
N ILE A 966 18.93 -50.78 -25.43
CA ILE A 966 18.96 -50.42 -24.00
C ILE A 966 17.75 -49.51 -23.70
N PRO A 967 16.98 -49.75 -22.62
CA PRO A 967 17.24 -50.65 -21.48
C PRO A 967 16.76 -52.10 -21.64
N LEU A 968 16.21 -52.50 -22.78
CA LEU A 968 15.72 -53.87 -23.00
C LEU A 968 16.88 -54.86 -23.20
N SER A 969 16.68 -56.11 -22.77
CA SER A 969 17.63 -57.22 -23.01
C SER A 969 17.68 -57.67 -24.48
N LYS A 970 16.69 -57.28 -25.28
CA LYS A 970 16.56 -57.62 -26.70
C LYS A 970 17.46 -56.73 -27.56
N GLN A 971 18.42 -57.33 -28.24
CA GLN A 971 19.34 -56.65 -29.17
C GLN A 971 18.65 -56.32 -30.50
N CYS A 972 19.05 -55.19 -31.13
CA CYS A 972 18.52 -54.79 -32.44
C CYS A 972 19.27 -55.47 -33.60
N PRO A 973 18.60 -55.86 -34.69
CA PRO A 973 19.27 -56.41 -35.89
C PRO A 973 20.19 -55.38 -36.57
N ASP A 974 21.34 -55.83 -37.08
CA ASP A 974 22.43 -55.02 -37.68
C ASP A 974 22.09 -54.22 -38.95
N SER A 975 20.83 -54.21 -39.40
CA SER A 975 20.37 -53.52 -40.62
C SER A 975 19.69 -52.17 -40.36
N SER A 976 19.85 -51.57 -39.18
CA SER A 976 19.34 -50.23 -38.86
C SER A 976 20.52 -49.25 -38.68
N PRO A 977 20.68 -48.22 -39.53
CA PRO A 977 21.86 -47.36 -39.49
C PRO A 977 21.95 -46.63 -38.16
N ALA A 978 23.11 -46.71 -37.52
CA ALA A 978 23.43 -45.87 -36.37
C ALA A 978 23.40 -44.39 -36.78
N PRO A 979 22.86 -43.45 -35.98
CA PRO A 979 22.95 -42.03 -36.28
C PRO A 979 24.40 -41.58 -36.20
N SER A 980 24.91 -40.98 -37.27
CA SER A 980 26.22 -40.35 -37.34
C SER A 980 26.23 -39.07 -36.48
N PRO A 981 27.27 -38.82 -35.66
CA PRO A 981 27.39 -37.61 -34.87
C PRO A 981 28.00 -36.48 -35.70
N THR A 982 27.18 -35.76 -36.49
CA THR A 982 27.62 -34.51 -37.13
C THR A 982 26.42 -33.58 -37.35
N TYR A 983 26.63 -32.30 -37.04
CA TYR A 983 25.71 -31.15 -37.02
C TYR A 983 25.03 -30.88 -35.68
N LEU A 984 25.69 -30.06 -34.85
CA LEU A 984 25.13 -28.96 -34.05
C LEU A 984 26.27 -28.24 -33.30
N PHE A 985 26.97 -27.35 -34.00
CA PHE A 985 27.60 -26.16 -33.41
C PHE A 985 27.35 -25.03 -34.39
N SER A 986 26.27 -24.28 -34.16
CA SER A 986 26.21 -22.87 -34.52
C SER A 986 25.75 -22.14 -33.26
N GLU A 987 26.71 -21.53 -32.60
CA GLU A 987 26.48 -20.45 -31.65
C GLU A 987 25.66 -19.36 -32.36
N SER A 988 24.58 -18.94 -31.73
CA SER A 988 24.06 -17.59 -31.91
C SER A 988 23.59 -17.11 -30.54
N ASP A 989 24.50 -16.37 -29.89
CA ASP A 989 24.16 -15.37 -28.88
C ASP A 989 23.18 -14.35 -29.49
N HIS A 990 22.03 -14.16 -28.85
CA HIS A 990 21.42 -12.87 -28.56
C HIS A 990 20.28 -13.01 -27.54
#